data_AF-A0A4R6FYC2-F1
#
_entry.id   AF-A0A4R6FYC2-F1
#
_cell.length_a   1.000
_cell.length_b   1.000
_cell.length_c   1.000
_cell.angle_alpha   90.00
_cell.angle_beta   90.00
_cell.angle_gamma   90.00
#
_symmetry.space_group_name_H-M   'P 1'
#
loop_
_entity.id
_entity.type
_entity.pdbx_description
1 polymer ?
#
loop_
_entity_poly.entity_id
_entity_poly.type
_entity_poly.pdbx_seq_one_letter_code
_entity_poly.pdbx_strand_id
1 'polypeptide(L)'
;MVATQGGTTSAFAHPSQRGSIQDIEHVVILMQENRSFDHYFGALRGVRGFGDPRPIMLPTGRTVWGQRRADRDGGQVAWPFRLDYNHSNARCFTGLDHSWKDSQARWRNWDCWAAQKGPLTMGHLTRADLPYYYALADQFTICDSYHCSLQGPTGPNRLYHFTGTNGLSVGLEGEYCVTNGGSDPNPGADMALDDDSEGLPWRTYAGRLEEAGISWRVYQELANYSDNPLGYFSEFRKLDRDSSRYKRGRAYVDWIDGKRPEDPEKTQARHLIAAFAEDVAADRLPQVSWIVPMMQMSEHPDAPVPFGEVMIGRLVAALAANPKVWAKTAFILNYDENDGFFDHVPAPMPGISPQYGASNVDVRSETYQGEPVGLGPRVPMIVISPWTRGGWVNSELFDHTSVLRFLEKRFGVAEPNISPWRRATCGDLTSIFDFDIPYEARLDTRWAAALPSVADYIEETEELCAHAPPPAIATSEGVPEQEHGTRPARPLPYRFSVEPVWGEGELTLRFVNDGPVGVIFGVQDEIAFPGWRYFTVAARSRLEEAWPLREDAPHAIVVRGPNGFQRDFRGKAGPGRIEAMLIWYDSGRSAVLRLRNQSGSASEVSVHCAHTGKVLKQRVESATSASFPITVAGHRWYDLQVDGNTGTRLRLAGHIENGQPGVSEPAAAFPHPV
;
A
#
# COMPACT_ATOMS: atom_id res chain seq x y z
N MET A 1 17.00 18.61 -75.97
CA MET A 1 17.85 18.36 -74.79
C MET A 1 16.93 18.16 -73.60
N VAL A 2 17.06 17.00 -72.97
CA VAL A 2 16.10 16.39 -72.04
C VAL A 2 16.22 17.03 -70.66
N ALA A 3 15.07 17.33 -70.06
CA ALA A 3 14.91 17.73 -68.68
C ALA A 3 15.00 16.51 -67.74
N THR A 4 15.70 16.67 -66.62
CA THR A 4 15.69 15.70 -65.51
C THR A 4 15.11 16.36 -64.26
N GLN A 5 13.98 15.82 -63.80
CA GLN A 5 13.43 15.99 -62.45
C GLN A 5 14.05 14.96 -61.50
N GLY A 6 14.13 15.31 -60.21
CA GLY A 6 14.46 14.37 -59.13
C GLY A 6 14.64 15.09 -57.79
N GLY A 7 13.56 15.63 -57.22
CA GLY A 7 13.55 16.20 -55.87
C GLY A 7 12.90 15.22 -54.89
N THR A 8 13.69 14.67 -53.98
CA THR A 8 13.25 13.83 -52.87
C THR A 8 12.52 14.67 -51.82
N THR A 9 11.21 14.44 -51.65
CA THR A 9 10.45 14.95 -50.50
C THR A 9 10.83 14.16 -49.26
N SER A 10 11.63 14.76 -48.38
CA SER A 10 11.84 14.30 -47.02
C SER A 10 10.52 14.42 -46.25
N ALA A 11 9.87 13.28 -45.96
CA ALA A 11 8.77 13.24 -45.02
C ALA A 11 9.32 13.53 -43.62
N PHE A 12 8.99 14.70 -43.07
CA PHE A 12 9.17 14.97 -41.65
C PHE A 12 8.21 14.04 -40.89
N ALA A 13 8.75 12.99 -40.28
CA ALA A 13 8.04 12.28 -39.23
C ALA A 13 7.81 13.28 -38.10
N HIS A 14 6.55 13.61 -37.81
CA HIS A 14 6.21 14.27 -36.57
C HIS A 14 6.74 13.37 -35.43
N PRO A 15 7.53 13.91 -34.47
CA PRO A 15 7.84 13.15 -33.28
C PRO A 15 6.50 12.79 -32.65
N SER A 16 6.21 11.49 -32.54
CA SER A 16 5.03 11.00 -31.84
C SER A 16 4.99 11.70 -30.48
N GLN A 17 3.97 12.53 -30.23
CA GLN A 17 3.74 13.14 -28.93
C GLN A 17 3.72 11.98 -27.92
N ARG A 18 4.72 11.92 -27.04
CA ARG A 18 4.70 10.96 -25.93
C ARG A 18 3.44 11.24 -25.11
N GLY A 19 2.79 10.17 -24.66
CA GLY A 19 1.60 10.33 -23.83
C GLY A 19 1.93 11.01 -22.50
N SER A 20 0.89 11.49 -21.82
CA SER A 20 1.02 12.16 -20.52
C SER A 20 -0.17 11.83 -19.62
N ILE A 21 -0.08 12.20 -18.35
CA ILE A 21 -1.21 12.09 -17.42
C ILE A 21 -2.48 12.78 -17.97
N GLN A 22 -2.34 13.83 -18.79
CA GLN A 22 -3.48 14.56 -19.36
C GLN A 22 -4.31 13.71 -20.34
N ASP A 23 -3.77 12.60 -20.85
CA ASP A 23 -4.48 11.69 -21.74
C ASP A 23 -5.50 10.80 -21.01
N ILE A 24 -5.50 10.78 -19.67
CA ILE A 24 -6.52 10.10 -18.86
C ILE A 24 -7.75 11.00 -18.80
N GLU A 25 -8.83 10.75 -19.53
CA GLU A 25 -10.05 11.57 -19.40
C GLU A 25 -10.91 11.15 -18.21
N HIS A 26 -10.86 9.88 -17.81
CA HIS A 26 -11.70 9.33 -16.75
C HIS A 26 -10.88 8.62 -15.68
N VAL A 27 -11.14 8.93 -14.42
CA VAL A 27 -10.66 8.18 -13.27
C VAL A 27 -11.87 7.54 -12.58
N VAL A 28 -11.93 6.21 -12.62
CA VAL A 28 -12.95 5.40 -11.93
C VAL A 28 -12.33 4.85 -10.66
N ILE A 29 -12.99 5.03 -9.52
CA ILE A 29 -12.45 4.70 -8.20
C ILE A 29 -13.45 3.77 -7.53
N LEU A 30 -13.03 2.55 -7.25
CA LEU A 30 -13.78 1.56 -6.48
C LEU A 30 -12.97 1.19 -5.24
N MET A 31 -13.53 1.48 -4.08
CA MET A 31 -13.01 1.06 -2.79
C MET A 31 -13.90 -0.07 -2.25
N GLN A 32 -13.32 -1.26 -2.14
CA GLN A 32 -13.93 -2.44 -1.50
C GLN A 32 -13.64 -2.45 0.00
N GLU A 33 -14.28 -3.40 0.69
CA GLU A 33 -14.16 -3.70 2.11
C GLU A 33 -13.56 -5.10 2.34
N ASN A 34 -13.34 -5.46 3.59
CA ASN A 34 -12.04 -5.05 4.12
C ASN A 34 -10.99 -6.15 4.13
N ARG A 35 -9.81 -5.91 3.56
CA ARG A 35 -8.81 -6.97 3.29
C ARG A 35 -7.39 -6.46 3.45
N SER A 36 -6.57 -7.20 4.18
CA SER A 36 -5.13 -6.94 4.22
C SER A 36 -4.46 -7.36 2.91
N PHE A 37 -3.31 -6.74 2.61
CA PHE A 37 -2.53 -7.10 1.43
C PHE A 37 -2.07 -8.57 1.50
N ASP A 38 -1.49 -9.01 2.61
CA ASP A 38 -1.03 -10.41 2.75
C ASP A 38 -2.15 -11.43 2.69
N HIS A 39 -3.36 -11.07 3.15
CA HIS A 39 -4.52 -11.96 3.08
C HIS A 39 -4.89 -12.29 1.62
N TYR A 40 -4.87 -11.32 0.70
CA TYR A 40 -5.16 -11.59 -0.72
C TYR A 40 -3.92 -11.98 -1.52
N PHE A 41 -2.84 -11.23 -1.37
CA PHE A 41 -1.70 -11.23 -2.29
C PHE A 41 -0.38 -11.61 -1.64
N GLY A 42 -0.37 -12.01 -0.36
CA GLY A 42 0.85 -12.49 0.30
C GLY A 42 1.49 -13.68 -0.41
N ALA A 43 0.69 -14.52 -1.07
CA ALA A 43 1.15 -15.67 -1.86
C ALA A 43 1.46 -15.35 -3.33
N LEU A 44 1.13 -14.16 -3.84
CA LEU A 44 1.35 -13.77 -5.24
C LEU A 44 2.85 -13.64 -5.55
N ARG A 45 3.33 -14.10 -6.71
CA ARG A 45 4.77 -13.97 -7.05
C ARG A 45 5.20 -12.51 -7.17
N GLY A 46 6.43 -12.22 -6.75
CA GLY A 46 7.09 -10.96 -7.03
C GLY A 46 6.46 -9.72 -6.39
N VAL A 47 5.74 -9.89 -5.29
CA VAL A 47 5.35 -8.81 -4.35
C VAL A 47 6.03 -9.04 -3.01
N ARG A 48 6.07 -8.02 -2.16
CA ARG A 48 6.49 -8.18 -0.77
C ARG A 48 5.41 -8.92 0.04
N GLY A 49 5.51 -10.26 0.09
CA GLY A 49 4.55 -11.17 0.74
C GLY A 49 5.25 -12.23 1.58
N PHE A 50 4.76 -13.48 1.56
CA PHE A 50 5.26 -14.59 2.41
C PHE A 50 6.75 -14.94 2.19
N GLY A 51 7.30 -14.59 1.03
CA GLY A 51 8.69 -14.72 0.66
C GLY A 51 9.56 -13.48 0.96
N ASP A 52 9.10 -12.50 1.75
CA ASP A 52 9.95 -11.38 2.19
C ASP A 52 11.26 -11.95 2.80
N PRO A 53 12.45 -11.64 2.23
CA PRO A 53 13.73 -12.18 2.69
C PRO A 53 14.17 -11.60 4.05
N ARG A 54 13.43 -10.63 4.56
CA ARG A 54 13.74 -9.85 5.75
C ARG A 54 12.48 -9.63 6.60
N PRO A 55 11.77 -10.68 7.05
CA PRO A 55 10.67 -10.50 7.99
C PRO A 55 11.17 -9.88 9.30
N ILE A 56 10.32 -9.14 10.00
CA ILE A 56 10.71 -8.53 11.29
C ILE A 56 10.87 -9.62 12.37
N MET A 57 11.79 -9.40 13.31
CA MET A 57 11.94 -10.27 14.48
C MET A 57 11.02 -9.80 15.61
N LEU A 58 10.42 -10.76 16.30
CA LEU A 58 9.57 -10.53 17.45
C LEU A 58 10.35 -10.70 18.76
N PRO A 59 9.84 -10.16 19.90
CA PRO A 59 10.45 -10.38 21.22
C PRO A 59 10.63 -11.86 21.60
N THR A 60 9.83 -12.74 20.99
CA THR A 60 9.88 -14.19 21.20
C THR A 60 11.06 -14.89 20.48
N GLY A 61 11.83 -14.16 19.66
CA GLY A 61 12.88 -14.72 18.81
C GLY A 61 12.36 -15.38 17.52
N ARG A 62 11.04 -15.41 17.29
CA ARG A 62 10.43 -15.79 16.01
C ARG A 62 10.35 -14.61 15.06
N THR A 63 10.15 -14.88 13.78
CA THR A 63 9.71 -13.88 12.81
C THR A 63 8.25 -13.50 13.04
N VAL A 64 7.83 -12.33 12.53
CA VAL A 64 6.46 -11.80 12.62
C VAL A 64 5.35 -12.74 12.19
N TRP A 65 5.64 -13.70 11.32
CA TRP A 65 4.68 -14.70 10.90
C TRP A 65 4.13 -15.54 12.08
N GLY A 66 4.92 -15.76 13.12
CA GLY A 66 4.54 -16.56 14.28
C GLY A 66 3.92 -15.71 15.39
N GLN A 67 2.66 -15.31 15.23
CA GLN A 67 1.94 -14.42 16.14
C GLN A 67 1.51 -15.11 17.44
N ARG A 68 1.63 -14.42 18.58
CA ARG A 68 1.12 -14.93 19.86
C ARG A 68 -0.40 -14.99 19.89
N ARG A 69 -0.96 -16.02 20.52
CA ARG A 69 -2.40 -16.16 20.78
C ARG A 69 -2.74 -15.76 22.23
N ALA A 70 -3.95 -15.24 22.44
CA ALA A 70 -4.41 -14.76 23.76
C ALA A 70 -4.69 -15.88 24.77
N ASP A 71 -4.66 -17.15 24.34
CA ASP A 71 -5.05 -18.30 25.16
C ASP A 71 -3.98 -18.77 26.16
N ARG A 72 -2.81 -18.12 26.29
CA ARG A 72 -1.93 -18.05 27.50
C ARG A 72 -0.47 -17.70 27.18
N ASP A 73 0.20 -17.20 28.21
CA ASP A 73 1.61 -16.79 28.30
C ASP A 73 2.65 -17.92 28.04
N GLY A 74 2.73 -18.46 26.81
CA GLY A 74 3.96 -19.14 26.36
C GLY A 74 3.85 -20.48 25.63
N GLY A 75 2.82 -20.76 24.80
CA GLY A 75 2.77 -22.07 24.12
C GLY A 75 2.12 -22.18 22.75
N GLN A 76 1.15 -21.33 22.37
CA GLN A 76 0.49 -21.46 21.06
C GLN A 76 0.79 -20.27 20.16
N VAL A 77 1.25 -20.60 18.95
CA VAL A 77 1.60 -19.67 17.88
C VAL A 77 0.56 -19.81 16.79
N ALA A 78 0.03 -18.70 16.29
CA ALA A 78 -0.75 -18.69 15.06
C ALA A 78 0.17 -18.36 13.90
N TRP A 79 0.33 -19.30 12.98
CA TRP A 79 1.00 -19.10 11.69
C TRP A 79 -0.04 -18.77 10.61
N PRO A 80 0.36 -18.11 9.52
CA PRO A 80 -0.54 -17.90 8.40
C PRO A 80 -1.02 -19.23 7.81
N PHE A 81 -2.31 -19.34 7.52
CA PHE A 81 -2.93 -20.55 7.00
C PHE A 81 -3.91 -20.23 5.89
N ARG A 82 -4.00 -21.12 4.90
CA ARG A 82 -4.90 -20.93 3.75
C ARG A 82 -6.35 -21.15 4.17
N LEU A 83 -7.22 -20.20 3.84
CA LEU A 83 -8.67 -20.37 3.85
C LEU A 83 -9.08 -20.98 2.49
N ASP A 84 -9.42 -22.27 2.48
CA ASP A 84 -9.79 -22.96 1.24
C ASP A 84 -11.19 -22.55 0.79
N TYR A 85 -11.25 -21.65 -0.20
CA TYR A 85 -12.51 -21.15 -0.75
C TYR A 85 -13.20 -22.14 -1.67
N ASN A 86 -12.60 -23.29 -1.99
CA ASN A 86 -13.17 -24.25 -2.94
C ASN A 86 -13.80 -25.46 -2.27
N HIS A 87 -13.42 -25.75 -1.02
CA HIS A 87 -13.88 -26.95 -0.30
C HIS A 87 -14.43 -26.67 1.11
N SER A 88 -14.58 -25.40 1.47
CA SER A 88 -15.18 -24.98 2.74
C SER A 88 -16.11 -23.79 2.53
N ASN A 89 -16.94 -23.50 3.54
CA ASN A 89 -17.80 -22.32 3.53
C ASN A 89 -17.05 -21.01 3.92
N ALA A 90 -15.72 -20.99 3.83
CA ALA A 90 -14.88 -19.83 4.16
C ALA A 90 -15.21 -18.55 3.37
N ARG A 91 -15.92 -18.68 2.23
CA ARG A 91 -16.44 -17.55 1.45
C ARG A 91 -17.48 -16.73 2.22
N CYS A 92 -18.14 -17.29 3.22
CA CYS A 92 -19.22 -16.66 3.99
C CYS A 92 -18.90 -16.60 5.49
N PHE A 93 -17.62 -16.45 5.83
CA PHE A 93 -17.20 -16.26 7.22
C PHE A 93 -17.61 -14.84 7.72
N THR A 94 -17.49 -14.54 9.01
CA THR A 94 -17.88 -13.25 9.61
C THR A 94 -16.70 -12.27 9.82
N GLY A 95 -16.98 -11.02 10.18
CA GLY A 95 -15.96 -10.01 10.48
C GLY A 95 -14.98 -10.37 11.58
N LEU A 96 -13.77 -9.83 11.45
CA LEU A 96 -12.79 -9.72 12.51
C LEU A 96 -12.90 -8.36 13.19
N ASP A 97 -12.16 -8.21 14.28
CA ASP A 97 -12.15 -6.96 15.02
C ASP A 97 -11.20 -5.94 14.37
N HIS A 98 -11.75 -4.95 13.67
CA HIS A 98 -11.04 -3.81 13.09
C HIS A 98 -11.23 -2.49 13.86
N SER A 99 -11.80 -2.52 15.07
CA SER A 99 -11.98 -1.27 15.81
C SER A 99 -10.63 -0.62 16.16
N TRP A 100 -10.62 0.71 16.24
CA TRP A 100 -9.53 1.44 16.88
C TRP A 100 -9.31 0.93 18.31
N LYS A 101 -8.05 0.83 18.75
CA LYS A 101 -7.65 0.20 20.03
C LYS A 101 -6.95 1.15 21.01
N ASP A 102 -7.11 2.46 20.79
CA ASP A 102 -6.70 3.57 21.68
C ASP A 102 -5.21 3.68 22.02
N SER A 103 -4.36 2.73 21.67
CA SER A 103 -2.93 2.89 21.92
C SER A 103 -2.03 2.08 21.00
N GLN A 104 -1.07 2.79 20.41
CA GLN A 104 0.05 2.17 19.73
C GLN A 104 0.92 1.35 20.68
N ALA A 105 0.87 1.59 22.00
CA ALA A 105 1.58 0.75 22.97
C ALA A 105 1.18 -0.73 22.86
N ARG A 106 -0.07 -1.01 22.45
CA ARG A 106 -0.57 -2.37 22.20
C ARG A 106 0.04 -3.00 20.95
N TRP A 107 0.21 -2.21 19.89
CA TRP A 107 0.70 -2.63 18.57
C TRP A 107 2.22 -2.45 18.39
N ARG A 108 2.90 -1.91 19.40
CA ARG A 108 4.28 -1.39 19.33
C ARG A 108 5.35 -2.34 18.77
N ASN A 109 5.13 -3.65 18.85
CA ASN A 109 6.06 -4.68 18.35
C ASN A 109 5.45 -5.56 17.23
N TRP A 110 4.25 -5.23 16.75
CA TRP A 110 3.54 -5.97 15.70
C TRP A 110 3.34 -7.48 15.99
N ASP A 111 3.30 -7.85 17.29
CA ASP A 111 3.25 -9.22 17.83
C ASP A 111 1.94 -9.46 18.60
N CYS A 112 0.82 -8.88 18.17
CA CYS A 112 -0.42 -9.01 18.94
C CYS A 112 -1.65 -9.35 18.11
N TRP A 113 -1.49 -9.62 16.82
CA TRP A 113 -2.60 -9.84 15.90
C TRP A 113 -3.54 -10.95 16.37
N ALA A 114 -3.02 -12.18 16.51
CA ALA A 114 -3.85 -13.32 16.94
C ALA A 114 -4.30 -13.23 18.40
N ALA A 115 -3.60 -12.45 19.23
CA ALA A 115 -4.02 -12.18 20.60
C ALA A 115 -5.16 -11.15 20.68
N GLN A 116 -5.20 -10.17 19.77
CA GLN A 116 -6.25 -9.15 19.75
C GLN A 116 -7.47 -9.61 18.95
N LYS A 117 -7.24 -10.29 17.83
CA LYS A 117 -8.26 -10.56 16.81
C LYS A 117 -8.60 -12.05 16.64
N GLY A 118 -8.01 -12.92 17.47
CA GLY A 118 -8.15 -14.37 17.36
C GLY A 118 -7.32 -14.97 16.22
N PRO A 119 -7.18 -16.30 16.16
CA PRO A 119 -6.28 -16.98 15.21
C PRO A 119 -6.65 -16.78 13.74
N LEU A 120 -7.93 -16.50 13.43
CA LEU A 120 -8.38 -16.30 12.06
C LEU A 120 -7.77 -15.08 11.37
N THR A 121 -7.29 -14.08 12.12
CA THR A 121 -6.48 -12.97 11.56
C THR A 121 -5.35 -13.47 10.65
N MET A 122 -4.82 -14.67 10.90
CA MET A 122 -3.74 -15.28 10.13
C MET A 122 -4.22 -16.00 8.85
N GLY A 123 -5.52 -15.98 8.55
CA GLY A 123 -6.07 -16.57 7.33
C GLY A 123 -5.58 -15.82 6.10
N HIS A 124 -5.24 -16.53 5.04
CA HIS A 124 -4.89 -15.96 3.73
C HIS A 124 -5.50 -16.76 2.59
N LEU A 125 -5.48 -16.18 1.40
CA LEU A 125 -5.95 -16.74 0.15
C LEU A 125 -4.78 -16.92 -0.81
N THR A 126 -5.02 -17.72 -1.85
CA THR A 126 -4.05 -18.01 -2.91
C THR A 126 -4.69 -17.82 -4.28
N ARG A 127 -3.92 -17.98 -5.35
CA ARG A 127 -4.46 -17.98 -6.73
C ARG A 127 -5.61 -18.96 -6.94
N ALA A 128 -5.59 -20.09 -6.24
CA ALA A 128 -6.65 -21.09 -6.35
C ALA A 128 -7.96 -20.60 -5.71
N ASP A 129 -7.89 -19.65 -4.79
CA ASP A 129 -9.04 -19.07 -4.08
C ASP A 129 -9.51 -17.77 -4.75
N LEU A 130 -8.59 -16.98 -5.32
CA LEU A 130 -8.84 -15.69 -5.97
C LEU A 130 -8.28 -15.61 -7.41
N PRO A 131 -8.71 -16.50 -8.32
CA PRO A 131 -8.09 -16.59 -9.64
C PRO A 131 -8.30 -15.33 -10.48
N TYR A 132 -9.43 -14.62 -10.32
CA TYR A 132 -9.71 -13.41 -11.09
C TYR A 132 -8.83 -12.23 -10.62
N TYR A 133 -8.68 -12.01 -9.31
CA TYR A 133 -7.76 -10.99 -8.78
C TYR A 133 -6.29 -11.26 -9.07
N TYR A 134 -5.85 -12.52 -9.00
CA TYR A 134 -4.48 -12.87 -9.40
C TYR A 134 -4.26 -12.65 -10.90
N ALA A 135 -5.27 -12.92 -11.73
CA ALA A 135 -5.21 -12.60 -13.16
C ALA A 135 -5.15 -11.08 -13.41
N LEU A 136 -5.93 -10.27 -12.69
CA LEU A 136 -5.82 -8.80 -12.77
C LEU A 136 -4.42 -8.32 -12.38
N ALA A 137 -3.86 -8.83 -11.29
CA ALA A 137 -2.51 -8.49 -10.88
C ALA A 137 -1.45 -8.94 -11.90
N ASP A 138 -1.63 -10.08 -12.59
CA ASP A 138 -0.75 -10.51 -13.68
C ASP A 138 -0.84 -9.62 -14.93
N GLN A 139 -1.97 -8.93 -15.10
CA GLN A 139 -2.23 -8.07 -16.24
C GLN A 139 -1.81 -6.61 -16.01
N PHE A 140 -1.91 -6.11 -14.77
CA PHE A 140 -1.82 -4.69 -14.43
C PHE A 140 -0.82 -4.39 -13.30
N THR A 141 -0.60 -3.12 -12.98
CA THR A 141 0.26 -2.74 -11.84
C THR A 141 -0.47 -2.99 -10.51
N ILE A 142 0.11 -3.81 -9.64
CA ILE A 142 -0.29 -3.98 -8.23
C ILE A 142 0.64 -3.15 -7.33
N CYS A 143 0.10 -2.57 -6.24
CA CYS A 143 0.89 -1.83 -5.26
C CYS A 143 1.09 -2.67 -4.00
N ASP A 144 2.33 -2.97 -3.62
CA ASP A 144 2.67 -3.76 -2.43
C ASP A 144 3.11 -2.92 -1.22
N SER A 145 2.93 -1.60 -1.33
CA SER A 145 3.15 -0.61 -0.27
C SER A 145 2.01 0.43 -0.20
N TYR A 146 0.78 0.02 -0.51
CA TYR A 146 -0.44 0.79 -0.29
C TYR A 146 -1.04 0.46 1.08
N HIS A 147 -1.21 1.45 1.93
CA HIS A 147 -1.68 1.30 3.31
C HIS A 147 -3.07 1.93 3.48
N CYS A 148 -3.88 1.38 4.38
CA CYS A 148 -5.01 2.18 4.87
C CYS A 148 -4.49 3.42 5.61
N SER A 149 -5.23 4.52 5.55
CA SER A 149 -4.75 5.81 6.08
C SER A 149 -4.66 5.82 7.61
N LEU A 150 -5.36 4.93 8.30
CA LEU A 150 -5.20 4.65 9.73
C LEU A 150 -5.51 3.19 10.07
N GLN A 151 -4.94 2.69 11.19
CA GLN A 151 -5.29 1.38 11.71
C GLN A 151 -6.59 1.45 12.51
N GLY A 152 -7.71 1.17 11.85
CA GLY A 152 -9.05 1.35 12.40
C GLY A 152 -10.09 1.16 11.30
N PRO A 153 -11.35 1.50 11.58
CA PRO A 153 -12.46 1.00 10.79
C PRO A 153 -12.70 1.77 9.48
N THR A 154 -13.68 1.31 8.70
CA THR A 154 -14.16 1.85 7.42
C THR A 154 -14.32 3.37 7.39
N GLY A 155 -15.14 3.91 8.30
CA GLY A 155 -15.59 5.31 8.29
C GLY A 155 -14.46 6.32 8.15
N PRO A 156 -13.49 6.36 9.08
CA PRO A 156 -12.39 7.32 9.00
C PRO A 156 -11.43 7.08 7.83
N ASN A 157 -11.24 5.83 7.38
CA ASN A 157 -10.45 5.54 6.18
C ASN A 157 -11.14 6.07 4.91
N ARG A 158 -12.47 5.94 4.81
CA ARG A 158 -13.25 6.56 3.73
C ARG A 158 -13.27 8.08 3.80
N LEU A 159 -13.22 8.69 4.99
CA LEU A 159 -13.05 10.15 5.13
C LEU A 159 -11.73 10.63 4.52
N TYR A 160 -10.61 9.94 4.77
CA TYR A 160 -9.34 10.23 4.10
C TYR A 160 -9.45 10.10 2.57
N HIS A 161 -10.12 9.06 2.09
CA HIS A 161 -10.29 8.79 0.66
C HIS A 161 -11.15 9.84 -0.07
N PHE A 162 -12.20 10.37 0.58
CA PHE A 162 -13.11 11.34 -0.05
C PHE A 162 -12.76 12.80 0.24
N THR A 163 -12.01 13.08 1.30
CA THR A 163 -11.79 14.47 1.76
C THR A 163 -10.36 14.80 2.16
N GLY A 164 -9.44 13.84 2.09
CA GLY A 164 -8.01 14.04 2.43
C GLY A 164 -7.71 14.06 3.93
N THR A 165 -8.73 13.92 4.77
CA THR A 165 -8.61 13.96 6.24
C THR A 165 -9.75 13.20 6.89
N ASN A 166 -9.55 12.73 8.12
CA ASN A 166 -10.60 12.27 9.01
C ASN A 166 -11.15 13.39 9.92
N GLY A 167 -10.65 14.62 9.82
CA GLY A 167 -11.01 15.78 10.65
C GLY A 167 -9.81 16.46 11.33
N LEU A 168 -8.76 15.69 11.62
CA LEU A 168 -7.62 16.16 12.40
C LEU A 168 -6.86 17.33 11.73
N SER A 169 -6.70 17.29 10.41
CA SER A 169 -6.01 18.37 9.68
C SER A 169 -6.81 19.66 9.54
N VAL A 170 -8.13 19.61 9.75
CA VAL A 170 -9.01 20.79 9.79
C VAL A 170 -9.32 21.22 11.21
N GLY A 171 -8.66 20.63 12.22
CA GLY A 171 -8.77 21.00 13.62
C GLY A 171 -10.06 20.52 14.30
N LEU A 172 -10.70 19.49 13.76
CA LEU A 172 -11.91 18.90 14.33
C LEU A 172 -11.62 17.48 14.81
N GLU A 173 -11.57 17.32 16.13
CA GLU A 173 -11.27 16.05 16.81
C GLU A 173 -12.57 15.47 17.37
N GLY A 174 -13.25 14.64 16.56
CA GLY A 174 -14.46 13.91 16.94
C GLY A 174 -14.21 12.40 17.06
N GLU A 175 -15.20 11.66 17.55
CA GLU A 175 -15.11 10.19 17.62
C GLU A 175 -14.95 9.54 16.23
N TYR A 176 -15.60 10.13 15.21
CA TYR A 176 -15.50 9.75 13.79
C TYR A 176 -14.07 9.80 13.22
N CYS A 177 -13.12 10.44 13.91
CA CYS A 177 -11.72 10.42 13.50
C CYS A 177 -11.12 9.00 13.58
N VAL A 178 -11.64 8.14 14.46
CA VAL A 178 -11.06 6.82 14.73
C VAL A 178 -12.12 5.71 14.86
N THR A 179 -13.41 6.02 14.90
CA THR A 179 -14.49 5.03 14.96
C THR A 179 -15.45 5.16 13.77
N ASN A 180 -16.30 4.14 13.56
CA ASN A 180 -17.47 4.26 12.69
C ASN A 180 -18.61 5.09 13.32
N GLY A 181 -18.40 5.63 14.52
CA GLY A 181 -19.35 6.50 15.22
C GLY A 181 -19.42 7.89 14.60
N GLY A 182 -20.57 8.57 14.77
CA GLY A 182 -20.82 9.89 14.18
C GLY A 182 -21.20 9.87 12.69
N SER A 183 -21.55 8.71 12.14
CA SER A 183 -21.98 8.51 10.76
C SER A 183 -23.45 8.90 10.50
N ASP A 184 -23.81 9.07 9.22
CA ASP A 184 -25.09 9.58 8.70
C ASP A 184 -26.34 9.09 9.48
N PRO A 185 -27.10 9.97 10.17
CA PRO A 185 -28.37 9.60 10.78
C PRO A 185 -29.45 9.27 9.73
N ASN A 186 -29.18 9.54 8.44
CA ASN A 186 -30.09 9.30 7.32
C ASN A 186 -29.39 8.61 6.12
N PRO A 187 -29.09 7.30 6.25
CA PRO A 187 -28.40 6.55 5.19
C PRO A 187 -29.17 6.50 3.86
N GLY A 188 -30.48 6.74 3.86
CA GLY A 188 -31.39 6.55 2.72
C GLY A 188 -31.46 7.67 1.67
N ALA A 189 -30.55 8.65 1.70
CA ALA A 189 -30.55 9.84 0.83
C ALA A 189 -31.92 10.55 0.73
N ASP A 190 -32.79 10.35 1.73
CA ASP A 190 -34.08 11.01 1.76
C ASP A 190 -33.89 12.40 2.36
N MET A 191 -33.70 13.39 1.50
CA MET A 191 -33.44 14.77 1.90
C MET A 191 -34.52 15.36 2.83
N ALA A 192 -35.72 14.77 2.90
CA ALA A 192 -36.77 15.19 3.83
C ALA A 192 -36.48 14.83 5.30
N LEU A 193 -35.62 13.83 5.53
CA LEU A 193 -35.19 13.37 6.86
C LEU A 193 -33.82 13.96 7.27
N ASP A 194 -33.17 14.72 6.37
CA ASP A 194 -31.87 15.35 6.63
C ASP A 194 -31.99 16.65 7.45
N ASP A 195 -31.05 16.83 8.39
CA ASP A 195 -30.75 18.11 9.03
C ASP A 195 -29.39 18.64 8.56
N ASP A 196 -29.38 19.85 8.00
CA ASP A 196 -28.19 20.52 7.46
C ASP A 196 -27.21 21.01 8.56
N SER A 197 -27.67 21.13 9.80
CA SER A 197 -26.85 21.50 10.97
C SER A 197 -26.06 20.32 11.58
N GLU A 198 -26.40 19.09 11.22
CA GLU A 198 -25.82 17.87 11.82
C GLU A 198 -24.62 17.31 11.03
N GLY A 199 -24.14 18.02 10.00
CA GLY A 199 -23.09 17.55 9.08
C GLY A 199 -21.68 18.06 9.42
N LEU A 200 -20.68 17.32 8.94
CA LEU A 200 -19.28 17.71 8.97
C LEU A 200 -19.08 18.99 8.12
N PRO A 201 -18.41 20.03 8.65
CA PRO A 201 -18.47 21.38 8.07
C PRO A 201 -17.39 21.68 7.03
N TRP A 202 -16.38 20.82 6.86
CA TRP A 202 -15.32 21.05 5.88
C TRP A 202 -15.74 20.59 4.49
N ARG A 203 -14.99 21.08 3.49
CA ARG A 203 -15.27 20.80 2.09
C ARG A 203 -14.71 19.43 1.70
N THR A 204 -15.54 18.61 1.03
CA THR A 204 -15.14 17.34 0.42
C THR A 204 -14.43 17.54 -0.91
N TYR A 205 -13.73 16.51 -1.42
CA TYR A 205 -13.12 16.61 -2.75
C TYR A 205 -14.16 16.69 -3.88
N ALA A 206 -15.28 15.96 -3.76
CA ALA A 206 -16.40 16.06 -4.70
C ALA A 206 -16.96 17.49 -4.79
N GLY A 207 -17.08 18.18 -3.65
CA GLY A 207 -17.42 19.59 -3.60
C GLY A 207 -16.43 20.48 -4.37
N ARG A 208 -15.13 20.20 -4.26
CA ARG A 208 -14.09 20.95 -4.98
C ARG A 208 -14.12 20.70 -6.48
N LEU A 209 -14.35 19.45 -6.91
CA LEU A 209 -14.52 19.10 -8.31
C LEU A 209 -15.70 19.86 -8.93
N GLU A 210 -16.84 19.92 -8.22
CA GLU A 210 -18.02 20.68 -8.66
C GLU A 210 -17.69 22.17 -8.87
N GLU A 211 -16.99 22.79 -7.90
CA GLU A 211 -16.59 24.20 -7.96
C GLU A 211 -15.60 24.49 -9.10
N ALA A 212 -14.73 23.53 -9.40
CA ALA A 212 -13.77 23.60 -10.49
C ALA A 212 -14.36 23.25 -11.88
N GLY A 213 -15.64 22.88 -11.95
CA GLY A 213 -16.29 22.46 -13.19
C GLY A 213 -15.81 21.11 -13.74
N ILE A 214 -15.15 20.30 -12.90
CA ILE A 214 -14.75 18.94 -13.25
C ILE A 214 -15.97 18.03 -13.07
N SER A 215 -16.35 17.28 -14.11
CA SER A 215 -17.50 16.38 -14.04
C SER A 215 -17.23 15.21 -13.11
N TRP A 216 -18.16 14.95 -12.20
CA TRP A 216 -18.04 13.84 -11.25
C TRP A 216 -19.39 13.17 -10.95
N ARG A 217 -19.34 11.93 -10.46
CA ARG A 217 -20.53 11.16 -10.03
C ARG A 217 -20.16 10.04 -9.05
N VAL A 218 -21.07 9.74 -8.14
CA VAL A 218 -21.11 8.50 -7.36
C VAL A 218 -22.13 7.55 -8.02
N TYR A 219 -21.69 6.35 -8.37
CA TYR A 219 -22.57 5.24 -8.73
C TYR A 219 -22.80 4.40 -7.47
N GLN A 220 -24.06 4.32 -7.04
CA GLN A 220 -24.47 3.66 -5.81
C GLN A 220 -25.93 3.22 -5.90
N GLU A 221 -26.28 2.17 -5.16
CA GLU A 221 -27.65 1.69 -4.95
C GLU A 221 -28.07 1.98 -3.50
N LEU A 222 -29.35 1.76 -3.16
CA LEU A 222 -29.86 2.08 -1.81
C LEU A 222 -29.06 1.35 -0.70
N ALA A 223 -28.71 0.09 -0.93
CA ALA A 223 -28.03 -0.81 0.02
C ALA A 223 -26.51 -0.56 0.13
N ASN A 224 -26.06 0.68 -0.05
CA ASN A 224 -24.63 1.06 -0.08
C ASN A 224 -23.90 0.96 1.27
N TYR A 225 -24.48 0.34 2.30
CA TYR A 225 -23.86 0.12 3.62
C TYR A 225 -23.33 1.39 4.34
N SER A 226 -23.83 2.59 3.99
CA SER A 226 -23.29 3.88 4.46
C SER A 226 -21.85 4.16 4.02
N ASP A 227 -21.35 3.43 3.02
CA ASP A 227 -19.99 3.54 2.47
C ASP A 227 -19.76 4.77 1.58
N ASN A 228 -20.81 5.54 1.34
CA ASN A 228 -20.72 6.85 0.72
C ASN A 228 -20.63 7.94 1.81
N PRO A 229 -19.43 8.39 2.19
CA PRO A 229 -19.27 9.36 3.27
C PRO A 229 -19.76 10.76 2.89
N LEU A 230 -20.14 11.03 1.63
CA LEU A 230 -20.66 12.34 1.25
C LEU A 230 -21.89 12.73 2.08
N GLY A 231 -22.73 11.76 2.49
CA GLY A 231 -23.88 12.02 3.38
C GLY A 231 -23.50 12.57 4.76
N TYR A 232 -22.24 12.44 5.17
CA TYR A 232 -21.78 12.91 6.49
C TYR A 232 -21.58 14.42 6.51
N PHE A 233 -21.52 15.08 5.35
CA PHE A 233 -21.13 16.47 5.21
C PHE A 233 -22.32 17.39 5.02
N SER A 234 -22.30 18.57 5.67
CA SER A 234 -23.37 19.56 5.54
C SER A 234 -23.64 19.98 4.09
N GLU A 235 -22.60 19.95 3.24
CA GLU A 235 -22.73 20.34 1.84
C GLU A 235 -23.55 19.36 0.96
N PHE A 236 -23.87 18.18 1.50
CA PHE A 236 -24.65 17.11 0.86
C PHE A 236 -25.93 16.75 1.60
N ARG A 237 -26.31 17.53 2.60
CA ARG A 237 -27.54 17.33 3.37
C ARG A 237 -28.63 18.28 2.92
N LYS A 238 -29.88 17.82 3.00
CA LYS A 238 -31.10 18.63 2.76
C LYS A 238 -31.09 19.33 1.40
N LEU A 239 -30.50 18.66 0.40
CA LEU A 239 -30.35 19.20 -0.94
C LEU A 239 -31.67 19.20 -1.69
N ASP A 240 -31.83 20.18 -2.58
CA ASP A 240 -32.84 20.10 -3.63
C ASP A 240 -32.53 18.89 -4.54
N ARG A 241 -33.53 18.04 -4.79
CA ARG A 241 -33.40 16.85 -5.64
C ARG A 241 -33.06 17.20 -7.09
N ASP A 242 -33.30 18.43 -7.52
CA ASP A 242 -32.90 18.91 -8.84
C ASP A 242 -31.46 19.43 -8.91
N SER A 243 -30.81 19.63 -7.76
CA SER A 243 -29.44 20.11 -7.70
C SER A 243 -28.43 19.11 -8.27
N SER A 244 -27.34 19.64 -8.83
CA SER A 244 -26.22 18.85 -9.33
C SER A 244 -25.63 17.94 -8.23
N ARG A 245 -25.45 18.47 -7.01
CA ARG A 245 -24.89 17.72 -5.87
C ARG A 245 -25.77 16.55 -5.46
N TYR A 246 -27.09 16.70 -5.46
CA TYR A 246 -27.98 15.59 -5.18
C TYR A 246 -27.85 14.52 -6.26
N LYS A 247 -28.04 14.91 -7.53
CA LYS A 247 -28.00 14.01 -8.69
C LYS A 247 -26.68 13.26 -8.84
N ARG A 248 -25.56 13.87 -8.45
CA ARG A 248 -24.21 13.30 -8.57
C ARG A 248 -23.73 12.57 -7.32
N GLY A 249 -24.10 13.03 -6.12
CA GLY A 249 -23.50 12.54 -4.86
C GLY A 249 -24.43 11.76 -3.94
N ARG A 250 -25.75 12.04 -3.95
CA ARG A 250 -26.72 11.38 -3.04
C ARG A 250 -27.75 10.52 -3.76
N ALA A 251 -28.04 10.77 -5.03
CA ALA A 251 -29.00 9.97 -5.79
C ALA A 251 -28.50 8.52 -5.99
N TYR A 252 -29.43 7.56 -5.92
CA TYR A 252 -29.18 6.16 -6.25
C TYR A 252 -29.51 5.88 -7.71
N VAL A 253 -28.78 4.95 -8.32
CA VAL A 253 -29.00 4.50 -9.70
C VAL A 253 -30.24 3.61 -9.87
N ASP A 254 -30.75 3.02 -8.79
CA ASP A 254 -32.00 2.22 -8.79
C ASP A 254 -33.23 2.99 -9.30
N TRP A 255 -33.10 4.30 -9.45
CA TRP A 255 -34.12 5.24 -9.91
C TRP A 255 -34.14 5.43 -11.42
N ILE A 256 -33.51 4.57 -12.23
CA ILE A 256 -33.43 4.76 -13.70
C ILE A 256 -34.82 4.96 -14.35
N ASP A 257 -35.92 4.52 -13.73
CA ASP A 257 -37.29 4.89 -14.09
C ASP A 257 -38.16 5.42 -12.92
N GLY A 258 -37.55 5.80 -11.80
CA GLY A 258 -38.26 6.22 -10.57
C GLY A 258 -39.00 5.10 -9.84
N LYS A 259 -38.73 3.82 -10.18
CA LYS A 259 -39.33 2.65 -9.54
C LYS A 259 -38.29 1.94 -8.67
N ARG A 260 -38.50 1.98 -7.36
CA ARG A 260 -37.71 1.22 -6.39
C ARG A 260 -37.75 -0.28 -6.74
N PRO A 261 -36.61 -1.00 -6.70
CA PRO A 261 -36.60 -2.46 -6.76
C PRO A 261 -37.51 -3.07 -5.70
N GLU A 262 -38.04 -4.27 -5.98
CA GLU A 262 -38.88 -5.00 -5.03
C GLU A 262 -38.12 -5.30 -3.72
N ASP A 263 -36.86 -5.72 -3.84
CA ASP A 263 -35.93 -5.91 -2.73
C ASP A 263 -34.60 -5.18 -3.04
N PRO A 264 -34.42 -3.93 -2.57
CA PRO A 264 -33.23 -3.13 -2.85
C PRO A 264 -31.95 -3.67 -2.20
N GLU A 265 -32.05 -4.61 -1.26
CA GLU A 265 -30.90 -5.26 -0.61
C GLU A 265 -30.37 -6.47 -1.40
N LYS A 266 -31.06 -6.90 -2.47
CA LYS A 266 -30.75 -8.13 -3.24
C LYS A 266 -30.65 -7.90 -4.75
N THR A 267 -30.36 -6.67 -5.14
CA THR A 267 -30.17 -6.27 -6.54
C THR A 267 -28.87 -6.80 -7.14
N GLN A 268 -27.88 -7.20 -6.31
CA GLN A 268 -26.54 -7.64 -6.72
C GLN A 268 -25.82 -6.59 -7.60
N ALA A 269 -25.99 -5.31 -7.25
CA ALA A 269 -25.45 -4.15 -7.97
C ALA A 269 -25.85 -4.07 -9.46
N ARG A 270 -26.91 -4.77 -9.89
CA ARG A 270 -27.28 -4.85 -11.31
C ARG A 270 -27.62 -3.49 -11.90
N HIS A 271 -28.23 -2.59 -11.14
CA HIS A 271 -28.61 -1.27 -11.62
C HIS A 271 -27.39 -0.34 -11.72
N LEU A 272 -26.48 -0.41 -10.75
CA LEU A 272 -25.19 0.28 -10.76
C LEU A 272 -24.34 -0.15 -11.94
N ILE A 273 -24.18 -1.45 -12.14
CA ILE A 273 -23.41 -2.01 -13.25
C ILE A 273 -24.01 -1.57 -14.59
N ALA A 274 -25.33 -1.60 -14.73
CA ALA A 274 -26.01 -1.16 -15.94
C ALA A 274 -25.81 0.34 -16.21
N ALA A 275 -25.96 1.19 -15.19
CA ALA A 275 -25.76 2.63 -15.30
C ALA A 275 -24.32 2.97 -15.74
N PHE A 276 -23.32 2.33 -15.11
CA PHE A 276 -21.92 2.52 -15.47
C PHE A 276 -21.64 2.03 -16.90
N ALA A 277 -22.14 0.84 -17.26
CA ALA A 277 -21.96 0.29 -18.60
C ALA A 277 -22.62 1.15 -19.69
N GLU A 278 -23.77 1.76 -19.41
CA GLU A 278 -24.41 2.70 -20.34
C GLU A 278 -23.55 3.94 -20.57
N ASP A 279 -23.01 4.54 -19.50
CA ASP A 279 -22.13 5.70 -19.63
C ASP A 279 -20.82 5.37 -20.35
N VAL A 280 -20.28 4.16 -20.15
CA VAL A 280 -19.13 3.66 -20.93
C VAL A 280 -19.50 3.46 -22.40
N ALA A 281 -20.61 2.79 -22.71
CA ALA A 281 -21.03 2.52 -24.08
C ALA A 281 -21.32 3.81 -24.86
N ALA A 282 -21.85 4.82 -24.18
CA ALA A 282 -22.17 6.13 -24.75
C ALA A 282 -21.00 7.12 -24.78
N ASP A 283 -19.81 6.77 -24.26
CA ASP A 283 -18.67 7.68 -24.09
C ASP A 283 -19.04 8.94 -23.27
N ARG A 284 -19.75 8.72 -22.15
CA ARG A 284 -20.28 9.75 -21.24
C ARG A 284 -19.80 9.59 -19.80
N LEU A 285 -18.77 8.79 -19.54
CA LEU A 285 -18.21 8.70 -18.20
C LEU A 285 -17.81 10.10 -17.69
N PRO A 286 -18.11 10.44 -16.43
CA PRO A 286 -17.55 11.62 -15.79
C PRO A 286 -16.02 11.58 -15.75
N GLN A 287 -15.39 12.74 -15.57
CA GLN A 287 -13.94 12.81 -15.35
C GLN A 287 -13.51 12.08 -14.07
N VAL A 288 -14.35 12.12 -13.02
CA VAL A 288 -14.15 11.36 -11.77
C VAL A 288 -15.40 10.59 -11.41
N SER A 289 -15.29 9.26 -11.34
CA SER A 289 -16.40 8.37 -10.98
C SER A 289 -16.05 7.60 -9.71
N TRP A 290 -16.84 7.72 -8.67
CA TRP A 290 -16.77 6.83 -7.51
C TRP A 290 -17.79 5.71 -7.67
N ILE A 291 -17.36 4.47 -7.47
CA ILE A 291 -18.24 3.32 -7.34
C ILE A 291 -18.33 3.00 -5.85
N VAL A 292 -19.53 3.09 -5.29
CA VAL A 292 -19.81 2.67 -3.91
C VAL A 292 -20.64 1.39 -3.98
N PRO A 293 -20.06 0.23 -3.62
CA PRO A 293 -20.75 -1.05 -3.69
C PRO A 293 -21.94 -1.08 -2.72
N MET A 294 -22.92 -1.93 -3.02
CA MET A 294 -23.86 -2.38 -2.00
C MET A 294 -23.18 -3.37 -1.04
N MET A 295 -23.69 -3.53 0.19
CA MET A 295 -23.13 -4.42 1.21
C MET A 295 -22.79 -5.81 0.65
N GLN A 296 -23.74 -6.44 -0.07
CA GLN A 296 -23.55 -7.80 -0.59
C GLN A 296 -22.40 -7.93 -1.61
N MET A 297 -21.97 -6.81 -2.21
CA MET A 297 -20.93 -6.76 -3.24
C MET A 297 -19.66 -6.02 -2.76
N SER A 298 -19.63 -5.57 -1.50
CA SER A 298 -18.53 -4.75 -0.98
C SER A 298 -17.30 -5.57 -0.57
N GLU A 299 -17.46 -6.89 -0.42
CA GLU A 299 -16.46 -7.76 0.22
C GLU A 299 -16.22 -7.42 1.70
N HIS A 300 -17.10 -6.66 2.35
CA HIS A 300 -17.15 -6.68 3.81
C HIS A 300 -17.13 -8.14 4.28
N PRO A 301 -16.44 -8.52 5.35
CA PRO A 301 -16.30 -9.93 5.74
C PRO A 301 -17.61 -10.72 5.78
N ASP A 302 -18.71 -10.10 6.25
CA ASP A 302 -20.05 -10.71 6.25
C ASP A 302 -20.68 -10.84 4.84
N ALA A 303 -20.02 -10.31 3.80
CA ALA A 303 -20.36 -10.39 2.39
C ALA A 303 -19.33 -11.28 1.63
N PRO A 304 -19.77 -12.20 0.76
CA PRO A 304 -18.84 -13.11 0.11
C PRO A 304 -17.90 -12.44 -0.89
N VAL A 305 -16.60 -12.75 -0.80
CA VAL A 305 -15.59 -12.21 -1.73
C VAL A 305 -15.93 -12.42 -3.21
N PRO A 306 -16.39 -13.62 -3.66
CA PRO A 306 -16.69 -13.83 -5.06
C PRO A 306 -17.82 -12.96 -5.61
N PHE A 307 -18.69 -12.41 -4.75
CA PHE A 307 -19.73 -11.48 -5.19
C PHE A 307 -19.10 -10.14 -5.61
N GLY A 308 -18.15 -9.62 -4.82
CA GLY A 308 -17.33 -8.47 -5.22
C GLY A 308 -16.59 -8.70 -6.55
N GLU A 309 -15.99 -9.89 -6.73
CA GLU A 309 -15.34 -10.29 -7.99
C GLU A 309 -16.31 -10.23 -9.18
N VAL A 310 -17.59 -10.59 -9.00
CA VAL A 310 -18.62 -10.49 -10.05
C VAL A 310 -18.88 -9.04 -10.44
N MET A 311 -19.04 -8.13 -9.48
CA MET A 311 -19.24 -6.70 -9.77
C MET A 311 -18.03 -6.12 -10.50
N ILE A 312 -16.82 -6.34 -9.95
CA ILE A 312 -15.57 -5.84 -10.56
C ILE A 312 -15.39 -6.43 -11.96
N GLY A 313 -15.64 -7.73 -12.13
CA GLY A 313 -15.63 -8.41 -13.42
C GLY A 313 -16.50 -7.73 -14.46
N ARG A 314 -17.73 -7.39 -14.09
CA ARG A 314 -18.67 -6.72 -15.00
C ARG A 314 -18.29 -5.27 -15.31
N LEU A 315 -17.78 -4.52 -14.34
CA LEU A 315 -17.30 -3.15 -14.56
C LEU A 315 -16.07 -3.12 -15.48
N VAL A 316 -15.10 -4.01 -15.25
CA VAL A 316 -13.89 -4.17 -16.08
C VAL A 316 -14.27 -4.62 -17.50
N ALA A 317 -15.21 -5.56 -17.63
CA ALA A 317 -15.71 -6.00 -18.92
C ALA A 317 -16.42 -4.88 -19.69
N ALA A 318 -17.20 -4.02 -19.02
CA ALA A 318 -17.84 -2.86 -19.63
C ALA A 318 -16.80 -1.90 -20.23
N LEU A 319 -15.72 -1.60 -19.49
CA LEU A 319 -14.61 -0.78 -20.00
C LEU A 319 -13.94 -1.42 -21.22
N ALA A 320 -13.61 -2.71 -21.15
CA ALA A 320 -12.97 -3.44 -22.25
C ALA A 320 -13.85 -3.52 -23.51
N ALA A 321 -15.18 -3.47 -23.36
CA ALA A 321 -16.13 -3.48 -24.47
C ALA A 321 -16.12 -2.17 -25.29
N ASN A 322 -15.61 -1.07 -24.73
CA ASN A 322 -15.41 0.19 -25.46
C ASN A 322 -13.93 0.59 -25.47
N PRO A 323 -13.14 0.12 -26.47
CA PRO A 323 -11.71 0.43 -26.58
C PRO A 323 -11.36 1.92 -26.53
N LYS A 324 -12.26 2.80 -27.02
CA LYS A 324 -12.02 4.25 -27.03
C LYS A 324 -12.09 4.84 -25.63
N VAL A 325 -13.06 4.39 -24.81
CA VAL A 325 -13.17 4.80 -23.41
C VAL A 325 -12.05 4.16 -22.59
N TRP A 326 -11.82 2.85 -22.76
CA TRP A 326 -10.69 2.16 -22.14
C TRP A 326 -9.36 2.89 -22.33
N ALA A 327 -9.07 3.32 -23.57
CA ALA A 327 -7.82 3.99 -23.90
C ALA A 327 -7.57 5.28 -23.11
N LYS A 328 -8.61 5.87 -22.51
CA LYS A 328 -8.56 7.13 -21.75
C LYS A 328 -9.01 6.99 -20.28
N THR A 329 -9.06 5.76 -19.75
CA THR A 329 -9.53 5.50 -18.38
C THR A 329 -8.44 4.91 -17.47
N ALA A 330 -8.39 5.38 -16.22
CA ALA A 330 -7.73 4.69 -15.12
C ALA A 330 -8.80 4.18 -14.14
N PHE A 331 -8.94 2.87 -13.99
CA PHE A 331 -9.77 2.27 -12.95
C PHE A 331 -8.89 1.89 -11.76
N ILE A 332 -9.13 2.53 -10.62
CA ILE A 332 -8.43 2.27 -9.35
C ILE A 332 -9.30 1.34 -8.52
N LEU A 333 -8.82 0.12 -8.28
CA LEU A 333 -9.39 -0.82 -7.31
C LEU A 333 -8.53 -0.77 -6.05
N ASN A 334 -9.08 -0.30 -4.94
CA ASN A 334 -8.43 -0.31 -3.63
C ASN A 334 -9.39 -0.81 -2.54
N TYR A 335 -8.87 -0.92 -1.32
CA TYR A 335 -9.62 -1.34 -0.13
C TYR A 335 -9.47 -0.28 0.95
N ASP A 336 -10.47 -0.17 1.81
CA ASP A 336 -10.53 0.85 2.88
C ASP A 336 -9.68 0.48 4.10
N GLU A 337 -9.72 -0.76 4.56
CA GLU A 337 -9.01 -1.27 5.73
C GLU A 337 -8.89 -2.80 5.66
N ASN A 338 -8.40 -3.44 6.73
CA ASN A 338 -7.88 -4.80 6.69
C ASN A 338 -8.76 -5.88 7.35
N ASP A 339 -9.94 -5.52 7.85
CA ASP A 339 -10.90 -6.18 8.77
C ASP A 339 -10.30 -6.57 10.14
N GLY A 340 -9.01 -6.85 10.13
CA GLY A 340 -8.37 -7.62 11.16
C GLY A 340 -7.50 -8.72 10.62
N PHE A 341 -7.48 -8.98 9.33
CA PHE A 341 -6.49 -9.84 8.72
C PHE A 341 -5.08 -9.28 8.86
N PHE A 342 -4.17 -10.19 9.15
CA PHE A 342 -2.76 -9.93 9.39
C PHE A 342 -2.08 -9.36 8.15
N ASP A 343 -1.15 -8.44 8.38
CA ASP A 343 -0.14 -8.03 7.40
C ASP A 343 1.23 -7.99 8.11
N HIS A 344 2.25 -8.53 7.47
CA HIS A 344 3.57 -8.70 8.09
C HIS A 344 4.42 -7.43 8.13
N VAL A 345 4.06 -6.40 7.36
CA VAL A 345 4.81 -5.15 7.28
C VAL A 345 4.27 -4.16 8.31
N PRO A 346 5.06 -3.75 9.32
CA PRO A 346 4.67 -2.66 10.20
C PRO A 346 4.36 -1.40 9.41
N ALA A 347 3.23 -0.78 9.74
CA ALA A 347 2.81 0.45 9.11
C ALA A 347 3.80 1.60 9.43
N PRO A 348 4.24 2.40 8.43
CA PRO A 348 4.98 3.62 8.70
C PRO A 348 4.13 4.63 9.47
N MET A 349 4.61 5.06 10.65
CA MET A 349 3.91 6.02 11.52
C MET A 349 4.65 7.38 11.61
N PRO A 350 3.96 8.47 11.96
CA PRO A 350 4.54 9.77 12.26
C PRO A 350 5.18 9.74 13.66
N GLY A 351 6.40 10.25 13.76
CA GLY A 351 7.07 10.48 15.04
C GLY A 351 6.52 11.72 15.73
N ILE A 352 5.31 11.62 16.32
CA ILE A 352 4.59 12.76 16.95
C ILE A 352 5.21 13.24 18.27
N SER A 353 6.05 12.42 18.89
CA SER A 353 6.79 12.74 20.13
C SER A 353 8.01 11.81 20.26
N PRO A 354 8.98 12.10 21.14
CA PRO A 354 10.22 11.33 21.25
C PRO A 354 10.04 9.82 21.47
N GLN A 355 8.95 9.41 22.11
CA GLN A 355 8.59 8.00 22.32
C GLN A 355 8.24 7.27 21.02
N TYR A 356 7.67 7.98 20.04
CA TYR A 356 7.34 7.45 18.71
C TYR A 356 8.41 7.77 17.67
N GLY A 357 9.44 8.55 18.00
CA GLY A 357 10.53 8.95 17.10
C GLY A 357 10.56 10.46 16.86
N ALA A 358 10.85 10.88 15.62
CA ALA A 358 11.00 12.29 15.27
C ALA A 358 10.55 12.60 13.85
N SER A 359 10.18 13.86 13.59
CA SER A 359 9.80 14.33 12.27
C SER A 359 10.31 15.76 12.05
N ASN A 360 10.90 16.03 10.88
CA ASN A 360 11.13 17.40 10.40
C ASN A 360 10.06 17.85 9.40
N VAL A 361 8.95 17.11 9.32
CA VAL A 361 7.69 17.51 8.68
C VAL A 361 6.64 17.73 9.78
N ASP A 362 5.70 18.66 9.55
CA ASP A 362 4.63 18.94 10.51
C ASP A 362 3.68 17.75 10.68
N VAL A 363 3.56 17.26 11.92
CA VAL A 363 2.76 16.08 12.32
C VAL A 363 1.64 16.45 13.30
N ARG A 364 1.33 17.74 13.50
CA ARG A 364 0.29 18.17 14.46
C ARG A 364 -1.11 17.66 14.14
N SER A 365 -1.36 17.33 12.87
CA SER A 365 -2.62 16.77 12.37
C SER A 365 -2.61 15.25 12.23
N GLU A 366 -1.60 14.60 12.81
CA GLU A 366 -1.38 13.15 12.71
C GLU A 366 -1.57 12.43 14.05
N THR A 367 -2.23 13.10 15.01
CA THR A 367 -2.43 12.60 16.37
C THR A 367 -3.89 12.74 16.78
N TYR A 368 -4.42 11.70 17.42
CA TYR A 368 -5.71 11.70 18.09
C TYR A 368 -5.45 11.38 19.56
N GLN A 369 -5.80 12.31 20.47
CA GLN A 369 -5.60 12.16 21.91
C GLN A 369 -4.17 11.76 22.33
N GLY A 370 -3.14 12.17 21.56
CA GLY A 370 -1.74 11.89 21.86
C GLY A 370 -1.19 10.58 21.27
N GLU A 371 -2.00 9.84 20.51
CA GLU A 371 -1.60 8.64 19.79
C GLU A 371 -1.53 8.91 18.28
N PRO A 372 -0.48 8.43 17.58
CA PRO A 372 -0.39 8.64 16.15
C PRO A 372 -1.41 7.76 15.43
N VAL A 373 -2.12 8.33 14.46
CA VAL A 373 -3.30 7.67 13.86
C VAL A 373 -2.99 6.80 12.66
N GLY A 374 -2.01 7.18 11.85
CA GLY A 374 -1.73 6.50 10.58
C GLY A 374 -0.25 6.36 10.32
N LEU A 375 0.19 5.55 9.36
CA LEU A 375 -0.68 4.76 8.49
C LEU A 375 -1.15 3.47 9.18
N GLY A 376 -2.09 2.75 8.57
CA GLY A 376 -2.50 1.43 9.01
C GLY A 376 -1.81 0.30 8.24
N PRO A 377 -2.23 -0.96 8.46
CA PRO A 377 -1.76 -2.12 7.69
C PRO A 377 -1.88 -1.92 6.17
N ARG A 378 -1.11 -2.68 5.40
CA ARG A 378 -1.26 -2.68 3.94
C ARG A 378 -2.60 -3.24 3.54
N VAL A 379 -3.21 -2.63 2.54
CA VAL A 379 -4.46 -3.07 1.92
C VAL A 379 -4.25 -3.13 0.40
N PRO A 380 -4.98 -4.00 -0.34
CA PRO A 380 -4.73 -4.15 -1.76
C PRO A 380 -4.99 -2.87 -2.57
N MET A 381 -4.18 -2.68 -3.62
CA MET A 381 -4.47 -1.73 -4.69
C MET A 381 -3.98 -2.27 -6.04
N ILE A 382 -4.86 -2.28 -7.04
CA ILE A 382 -4.53 -2.56 -8.44
C ILE A 382 -5.09 -1.42 -9.28
N VAL A 383 -4.28 -0.91 -10.22
CA VAL A 383 -4.75 0.10 -11.19
C VAL A 383 -4.93 -0.57 -12.54
N ILE A 384 -6.17 -0.71 -12.98
CA ILE A 384 -6.62 -1.36 -14.21
C ILE A 384 -6.73 -0.29 -15.30
N SER A 385 -5.71 -0.22 -16.16
CA SER A 385 -5.58 0.88 -17.12
C SER A 385 -4.64 0.50 -18.27
N PRO A 386 -4.77 1.07 -19.48
CA PRO A 386 -3.83 0.77 -20.56
C PRO A 386 -2.39 1.16 -20.22
N TRP A 387 -2.17 2.18 -19.39
CA TRP A 387 -0.85 2.66 -18.92
C TRP A 387 -0.20 1.78 -17.83
N THR A 388 -0.92 0.82 -17.29
CA THR A 388 -0.45 -0.04 -16.18
C THR A 388 -0.29 -1.51 -16.59
N ARG A 389 -0.47 -1.80 -17.88
CA ARG A 389 -0.33 -3.14 -18.46
C ARG A 389 1.06 -3.74 -18.26
N GLY A 390 1.13 -5.05 -18.04
CA GLY A 390 2.39 -5.83 -18.01
C GLY A 390 2.71 -6.51 -16.68
N GLY A 391 1.76 -6.55 -15.74
CA GLY A 391 1.93 -7.29 -14.48
C GLY A 391 2.99 -6.68 -13.54
N TRP A 392 3.08 -5.35 -13.52
CA TRP A 392 4.07 -4.61 -12.75
C TRP A 392 3.78 -4.64 -11.25
N VAL A 393 4.80 -4.41 -10.43
CA VAL A 393 4.65 -4.02 -9.03
C VAL A 393 5.15 -2.59 -8.82
N ASN A 394 4.51 -1.87 -7.92
CA ASN A 394 4.96 -0.57 -7.42
C ASN A 394 5.07 -0.63 -5.89
N SER A 395 6.23 -0.20 -5.36
CA SER A 395 6.58 -0.25 -3.94
C SER A 395 6.85 1.14 -3.35
N GLU A 396 6.29 2.19 -3.98
CA GLU A 396 6.21 3.52 -3.34
C GLU A 396 5.14 3.49 -2.25
N LEU A 397 5.41 4.19 -1.15
CA LEU A 397 4.48 4.32 -0.04
C LEU A 397 3.26 5.13 -0.47
N PHE A 398 2.07 4.54 -0.37
CA PHE A 398 0.80 5.20 -0.65
C PHE A 398 -0.20 5.00 0.50
N ASP A 399 -1.16 5.92 0.61
CA ASP A 399 -2.36 5.76 1.44
C ASP A 399 -3.62 6.23 0.68
N HIS A 400 -4.78 6.32 1.33
CA HIS A 400 -6.01 6.77 0.65
C HIS A 400 -5.92 8.19 0.11
N THR A 401 -5.11 9.06 0.72
CA THR A 401 -4.92 10.43 0.22
C THR A 401 -4.16 10.47 -1.11
N SER A 402 -3.40 9.42 -1.44
CA SER A 402 -2.71 9.28 -2.72
C SER A 402 -3.68 9.29 -3.91
N VAL A 403 -4.90 8.77 -3.75
CA VAL A 403 -5.95 8.81 -4.79
C VAL A 403 -6.33 10.26 -5.12
N LEU A 404 -6.58 11.07 -4.09
CA LEU A 404 -6.89 12.49 -4.29
C LEU A 404 -5.72 13.24 -4.92
N ARG A 405 -4.48 12.95 -4.50
CA ARG A 405 -3.27 13.56 -5.09
C ARG A 405 -3.09 13.22 -6.56
N PHE A 406 -3.46 12.02 -6.99
CA PHE A 406 -3.50 11.68 -8.39
C PHE A 406 -4.49 12.56 -9.16
N LEU A 407 -5.68 12.77 -8.59
CA LEU A 407 -6.68 13.69 -9.14
C LEU A 407 -6.18 15.14 -9.16
N GLU A 408 -5.44 15.60 -8.15
CA GLU A 408 -4.78 16.92 -8.17
C GLU A 408 -3.82 17.04 -9.37
N LYS A 409 -2.96 16.03 -9.57
CA LYS A 409 -2.00 15.99 -10.69
C LYS A 409 -2.71 15.98 -12.04
N ARG A 410 -3.83 15.26 -12.11
CA ARG A 410 -4.57 15.12 -13.35
C ARG A 410 -5.39 16.36 -13.70
N PHE A 411 -6.20 16.86 -12.77
CA PHE A 411 -7.23 17.86 -13.02
C PHE A 411 -6.91 19.25 -12.47
N GLY A 412 -5.83 19.41 -11.71
CA GLY A 412 -5.41 20.71 -11.17
C GLY A 412 -6.25 21.20 -9.99
N VAL A 413 -7.09 20.34 -9.40
CA VAL A 413 -7.93 20.67 -8.24
C VAL A 413 -7.24 20.22 -6.96
N ALA A 414 -6.77 21.16 -6.15
CA ALA A 414 -6.06 20.87 -4.90
C ALA A 414 -7.02 20.43 -3.77
N GLU A 415 -6.58 19.46 -2.94
CA GLU A 415 -7.21 19.06 -1.68
C GLU A 415 -6.42 19.58 -0.47
N PRO A 416 -6.66 20.83 -0.02
CA PRO A 416 -5.90 21.43 1.08
C PRO A 416 -6.05 20.69 2.41
N ASN A 417 -7.04 19.81 2.57
CA ASN A 417 -7.22 19.05 3.80
C ASN A 417 -6.15 17.95 3.99
N ILE A 418 -5.41 17.54 2.95
CA ILE A 418 -4.33 16.56 3.13
C ILE A 418 -3.23 17.19 4.00
N SER A 419 -2.91 16.52 5.10
CA SER A 419 -1.91 17.00 6.06
C SER A 419 -0.53 17.23 5.42
N PRO A 420 0.30 18.13 5.99
CA PRO A 420 1.67 18.31 5.54
C PRO A 420 2.49 17.01 5.56
N TRP A 421 2.28 16.16 6.57
CA TRP A 421 2.97 14.88 6.70
C TRP A 421 2.64 13.92 5.55
N ARG A 422 1.35 13.65 5.29
CA ARG A 422 0.93 12.77 4.19
C ARG A 422 1.34 13.31 2.82
N ARG A 423 1.28 14.64 2.62
CA ARG A 423 1.79 15.27 1.40
C ARG A 423 3.28 15.04 1.18
N ALA A 424 4.06 14.99 2.24
CA ALA A 424 5.50 14.77 2.16
C ALA A 424 5.87 13.29 1.94
N THR A 425 5.16 12.36 2.58
CA THR A 425 5.60 10.95 2.69
C THR A 425 4.87 9.96 1.78
N CYS A 426 3.57 10.15 1.55
CA CYS A 426 2.80 9.29 0.65
C CYS A 426 3.01 9.77 -0.79
N GLY A 427 3.01 8.88 -1.78
CA GLY A 427 3.11 9.25 -3.19
C GLY A 427 1.79 9.76 -3.78
N ASP A 428 1.81 10.21 -5.03
CA ASP A 428 0.63 10.72 -5.76
C ASP A 428 0.12 9.76 -6.85
N LEU A 429 0.47 8.47 -6.74
CA LEU A 429 0.18 7.38 -7.67
C LEU A 429 0.80 7.49 -9.07
N THR A 430 1.47 8.59 -9.43
CA THR A 430 1.98 8.76 -10.79
C THR A 430 3.07 7.74 -11.18
N SER A 431 3.83 7.22 -10.21
CA SER A 431 4.84 6.17 -10.43
C SER A 431 4.27 4.80 -10.80
N ILE A 432 2.95 4.59 -10.66
CA ILE A 432 2.26 3.35 -11.06
C ILE A 432 2.18 3.21 -12.59
N PHE A 433 2.15 4.35 -13.29
CA PHE A 433 1.84 4.45 -14.71
C PHE A 433 3.11 4.54 -15.57
N ASP A 434 3.05 3.96 -16.76
CA ASP A 434 3.92 4.34 -17.88
C ASP A 434 3.10 5.20 -18.84
N PHE A 435 3.29 6.51 -18.81
CA PHE A 435 2.54 7.45 -19.66
C PHE A 435 3.02 7.48 -21.12
N ASP A 436 4.19 6.88 -21.44
CA ASP A 436 4.76 6.93 -22.78
C ASP A 436 4.07 5.95 -23.76
N ILE A 437 2.99 5.27 -23.35
CA ILE A 437 2.24 4.34 -24.20
C ILE A 437 1.41 5.10 -25.26
N PRO A 438 1.64 4.84 -26.57
CA PRO A 438 0.93 5.53 -27.65
C PRO A 438 -0.55 5.15 -27.69
N TYR A 439 -1.40 6.07 -28.17
CA TYR A 439 -2.86 5.90 -28.20
C TYR A 439 -3.30 4.60 -28.88
N GLU A 440 -2.66 4.22 -30.00
CA GLU A 440 -2.97 3.01 -30.75
C GLU A 440 -2.75 1.74 -29.93
N ALA A 441 -1.73 1.73 -29.06
CA ALA A 441 -1.49 0.61 -28.15
C ALA A 441 -2.49 0.61 -26.98
N ARG A 442 -2.96 1.78 -26.55
CA ARG A 442 -3.97 1.92 -25.49
C ARG A 442 -5.34 1.36 -25.89
N LEU A 443 -5.64 1.26 -27.18
CA LEU A 443 -6.86 0.64 -27.71
C LEU A 443 -6.89 -0.89 -27.55
N ASP A 444 -5.79 -1.54 -27.16
CA ASP A 444 -5.76 -3.00 -27.02
C ASP A 444 -6.57 -3.47 -25.80
N THR A 445 -7.68 -4.17 -26.06
CA THR A 445 -8.54 -4.80 -25.06
C THR A 445 -8.50 -6.33 -25.08
N ARG A 446 -7.62 -6.95 -25.89
CA ARG A 446 -7.51 -8.43 -26.00
C ARG A 446 -7.11 -9.09 -24.69
N TRP A 447 -6.52 -8.33 -23.78
CA TRP A 447 -6.18 -8.78 -22.44
C TRP A 447 -7.38 -9.25 -21.61
N ALA A 448 -8.58 -8.75 -21.90
CA ALA A 448 -9.78 -9.16 -21.19
C ALA A 448 -10.07 -10.66 -21.38
N ALA A 449 -9.69 -11.24 -22.54
CA ALA A 449 -9.83 -12.67 -22.81
C ALA A 449 -8.90 -13.55 -21.96
N ALA A 450 -7.88 -12.97 -21.31
CA ALA A 450 -6.99 -13.68 -20.40
C ALA A 450 -7.52 -13.73 -18.95
N LEU A 451 -8.62 -13.03 -18.65
CA LEU A 451 -9.23 -13.06 -17.32
C LEU A 451 -10.15 -14.28 -17.18
N PRO A 452 -10.14 -14.97 -16.03
CA PRO A 452 -11.12 -16.00 -15.72
C PRO A 452 -12.55 -15.48 -15.78
N SER A 453 -13.50 -16.36 -16.07
CA SER A 453 -14.92 -16.03 -15.95
C SER A 453 -15.31 -15.92 -14.47
N VAL A 454 -16.18 -14.96 -14.16
CA VAL A 454 -16.82 -14.78 -12.85
C VAL A 454 -18.33 -15.10 -12.91
N ALA A 455 -18.82 -15.66 -14.02
CA ALA A 455 -20.26 -15.81 -14.28
C ALA A 455 -20.98 -16.68 -13.23
N ASP A 456 -20.33 -17.75 -12.79
CA ASP A 456 -20.92 -18.80 -11.95
C ASP A 456 -20.62 -18.58 -10.46
N TYR A 457 -19.83 -17.55 -10.12
CA TYR A 457 -19.31 -17.33 -8.77
C TYR A 457 -20.40 -17.14 -7.71
N ILE A 458 -21.51 -16.49 -8.05
CA ILE A 458 -22.62 -16.28 -7.11
C ILE A 458 -23.24 -17.62 -6.73
N GLU A 459 -23.66 -18.41 -7.74
CA GLU A 459 -24.31 -19.71 -7.53
C GLU A 459 -23.38 -20.71 -6.82
N GLU A 460 -22.12 -20.80 -7.26
CA GLU A 460 -21.11 -21.65 -6.62
C GLU A 460 -20.88 -21.28 -5.15
N THR A 461 -20.88 -19.98 -4.85
CA THR A 461 -20.66 -19.49 -3.48
C THR A 461 -21.88 -19.76 -2.59
N GLU A 462 -23.09 -19.54 -3.08
CA GLU A 462 -24.32 -19.85 -2.35
C GLU A 462 -24.39 -21.35 -2.02
N GLU A 463 -24.07 -22.21 -3.00
CA GLU A 463 -24.04 -23.67 -2.82
C GLU A 463 -22.97 -24.11 -1.81
N LEU A 464 -21.74 -23.58 -1.92
CA LEU A 464 -20.66 -23.87 -0.96
C LEU A 464 -21.02 -23.38 0.44
N CYS A 465 -21.58 -22.19 0.59
CA CYS A 465 -21.91 -21.66 1.90
C CYS A 465 -23.06 -22.40 2.58
N ALA A 466 -23.99 -22.96 1.80
CA ALA A 466 -25.08 -23.78 2.33
C ALA A 466 -24.61 -25.20 2.75
N HIS A 467 -23.65 -25.79 2.03
CA HIS A 467 -23.39 -27.23 2.14
C HIS A 467 -21.95 -27.63 2.53
N ALA A 468 -20.96 -26.77 2.34
CA ALA A 468 -19.56 -27.08 2.64
C ALA A 468 -19.26 -26.98 4.15
N PRO A 469 -18.27 -27.74 4.65
CA PRO A 469 -17.88 -27.67 6.06
C PRO A 469 -17.24 -26.31 6.41
N PRO A 470 -17.20 -25.94 7.71
CA PRO A 470 -16.42 -24.82 8.20
C PRO A 470 -14.94 -24.91 7.83
N PRO A 471 -14.24 -23.78 7.58
CA PRO A 471 -12.81 -23.81 7.34
C PRO A 471 -12.04 -24.29 8.57
N ALA A 472 -10.93 -24.96 8.31
CA ALA A 472 -9.96 -25.25 9.35
C ALA A 472 -9.11 -24.00 9.64
N ILE A 473 -9.00 -23.62 10.91
CA ILE A 473 -8.34 -22.38 11.36
C ILE A 473 -7.01 -22.70 12.04
N ALA A 474 -5.97 -21.92 11.73
CA ALA A 474 -4.63 -22.03 12.32
C ALA A 474 -4.03 -23.44 12.19
N THR A 475 -4.10 -24.00 10.99
CA THR A 475 -3.62 -25.36 10.66
C THR A 475 -2.15 -25.43 10.28
N SER A 476 -1.51 -24.31 9.97
CA SER A 476 -0.09 -24.24 9.57
C SER A 476 0.85 -24.23 10.78
N GLU A 477 2.05 -24.80 10.59
CA GLU A 477 3.16 -24.74 11.56
C GLU A 477 4.32 -23.83 11.10
N GLY A 478 4.14 -23.10 10.00
CA GLY A 478 5.17 -22.24 9.41
C GLY A 478 4.61 -21.24 8.40
N VAL A 479 5.52 -20.52 7.75
CA VAL A 479 5.16 -19.53 6.73
C VAL A 479 4.66 -20.24 5.47
N PRO A 480 3.52 -19.85 4.89
CA PRO A 480 3.07 -20.37 3.60
C PRO A 480 4.08 -20.12 2.49
N GLU A 481 3.98 -20.91 1.43
CA GLU A 481 4.76 -20.69 0.22
C GLU A 481 4.20 -19.52 -0.60
N GLN A 482 5.08 -18.63 -1.06
CA GLN A 482 4.77 -17.63 -2.09
C GLN A 482 5.09 -18.21 -3.47
N GLU A 483 4.25 -17.92 -4.48
CA GLU A 483 4.54 -18.29 -5.86
C GLU A 483 5.96 -17.85 -6.26
N HIS A 484 6.71 -18.75 -6.89
CA HIS A 484 8.07 -18.46 -7.32
C HIS A 484 8.12 -17.39 -8.42
N GLY A 485 9.22 -16.63 -8.42
CA GLY A 485 9.57 -15.69 -9.48
C GLY A 485 9.42 -14.23 -9.09
N THR A 486 9.80 -13.36 -10.02
CA THR A 486 9.78 -11.90 -9.86
C THR A 486 8.76 -11.25 -10.78
N ARG A 487 8.50 -9.96 -10.55
CA ARG A 487 7.71 -9.09 -11.44
C ARG A 487 8.56 -7.93 -11.94
N PRO A 488 8.26 -7.37 -13.12
CA PRO A 488 8.73 -6.04 -13.47
C PRO A 488 8.35 -5.02 -12.38
N ALA A 489 9.26 -4.16 -11.96
CA ALA A 489 9.03 -3.16 -10.92
C ALA A 489 9.10 -1.74 -11.47
N ARG A 490 8.17 -0.88 -11.03
CA ARG A 490 8.14 0.53 -11.43
C ARG A 490 9.30 1.31 -10.82
N PRO A 491 9.84 2.33 -11.52
CA PRO A 491 10.85 3.22 -10.93
C PRO A 491 10.28 3.95 -9.71
N LEU A 492 11.05 4.06 -8.63
CA LEU A 492 10.64 4.77 -7.42
C LEU A 492 11.44 6.06 -7.22
N PRO A 493 10.86 7.07 -6.54
CA PRO A 493 11.50 8.39 -6.39
C PRO A 493 12.56 8.43 -5.27
N TYR A 494 12.89 7.31 -4.64
CA TYR A 494 13.71 7.31 -3.43
C TYR A 494 15.20 7.56 -3.67
N ARG A 495 15.81 8.37 -2.79
CA ARG A 495 17.26 8.58 -2.74
C ARG A 495 17.67 8.96 -1.32
N PHE A 496 18.11 7.99 -0.54
CA PHE A 496 18.39 8.20 0.87
C PHE A 496 19.49 7.27 1.39
N SER A 497 20.01 7.57 2.57
CA SER A 497 20.95 6.72 3.30
C SER A 497 20.70 6.80 4.80
N VAL A 498 21.22 5.82 5.54
CA VAL A 498 21.34 5.87 7.00
C VAL A 498 22.81 5.68 7.32
N GLU A 499 23.40 6.72 7.92
CA GLU A 499 24.83 6.79 8.22
C GLU A 499 25.03 6.62 9.73
N PRO A 500 25.73 5.56 10.18
CA PRO A 500 26.06 5.38 11.58
C PRO A 500 27.24 6.28 11.98
N VAL A 501 27.11 6.96 13.10
CA VAL A 501 28.15 7.78 13.71
C VAL A 501 28.34 7.29 15.13
N TRP A 502 29.50 6.68 15.38
CA TRP A 502 29.76 6.06 16.66
C TRP A 502 30.51 6.99 17.60
N GLY A 503 29.95 7.22 18.78
CA GLY A 503 30.56 7.95 19.89
C GLY A 503 31.18 7.04 20.94
N GLU A 504 31.53 7.62 22.09
CA GLU A 504 31.76 6.88 23.34
C GLU A 504 30.39 6.58 23.96
N GLY A 505 30.04 5.29 24.10
CA GLY A 505 28.77 4.89 24.72
C GLY A 505 27.50 5.19 23.90
N GLU A 506 27.59 5.56 22.63
CA GLU A 506 26.42 5.85 21.79
C GLU A 506 26.62 5.51 20.30
N LEU A 507 25.50 5.24 19.62
CA LEU A 507 25.38 5.16 18.17
C LEU A 507 24.38 6.22 17.71
N THR A 508 24.88 7.25 17.03
CA THR A 508 24.03 8.23 16.36
C THR A 508 23.70 7.76 14.96
N LEU A 509 22.42 7.63 14.64
CA LEU A 509 21.96 7.33 13.28
C LEU A 509 21.60 8.65 12.60
N ARG A 510 22.28 8.96 11.50
CA ARG A 510 21.93 10.07 10.63
C ARG A 510 21.08 9.55 9.47
N PHE A 511 19.83 9.95 9.44
CA PHE A 511 18.91 9.68 8.35
C PHE A 511 19.03 10.79 7.31
N VAL A 512 19.53 10.46 6.13
CA VAL A 512 19.78 11.43 5.06
C VAL A 512 18.82 11.15 3.92
N ASN A 513 18.06 12.16 3.51
CA ASN A 513 17.16 12.09 2.37
C ASN A 513 17.59 13.10 1.31
N ASP A 514 18.34 12.63 0.31
CA ASP A 514 18.68 13.39 -0.87
C ASP A 514 17.60 13.30 -1.96
N GLY A 515 16.46 12.67 -1.67
CA GLY A 515 15.35 12.46 -2.60
C GLY A 515 14.40 13.66 -2.70
N PRO A 516 13.55 13.67 -3.74
CA PRO A 516 12.50 14.66 -3.92
C PRO A 516 11.24 14.40 -3.08
N VAL A 517 11.10 13.22 -2.47
CA VAL A 517 9.96 12.85 -1.62
C VAL A 517 10.43 12.59 -0.19
N GLY A 518 9.56 12.78 0.79
CA GLY A 518 9.82 12.41 2.19
C GLY A 518 9.99 10.91 2.36
N VAL A 519 10.76 10.51 3.37
CA VAL A 519 11.07 9.12 3.68
C VAL A 519 10.79 8.86 5.15
N ILE A 520 10.21 7.71 5.47
CA ILE A 520 9.99 7.26 6.85
C ILE A 520 10.93 6.08 7.11
N PHE A 521 11.69 6.16 8.20
CA PHE A 521 12.50 5.06 8.69
C PHE A 521 11.91 4.53 10.00
N GLY A 522 11.71 3.22 10.12
CA GLY A 522 11.39 2.56 11.37
C GLY A 522 12.67 2.03 12.03
N VAL A 523 12.84 2.26 13.33
CA VAL A 523 13.97 1.76 14.11
C VAL A 523 13.45 0.92 15.26
N GLN A 524 14.01 -0.27 15.41
CA GLN A 524 13.71 -1.20 16.48
C GLN A 524 15.01 -1.58 17.21
N ASP A 525 14.96 -1.55 18.54
CA ASP A 525 15.93 -2.26 19.38
C ASP A 525 15.41 -3.69 19.57
N GLU A 526 16.10 -4.66 18.98
CA GLU A 526 15.76 -6.10 19.04
C GLU A 526 16.35 -6.81 20.28
N ILE A 527 16.83 -6.07 21.28
CA ILE A 527 17.16 -6.60 22.61
C ILE A 527 16.09 -6.16 23.60
N ALA A 528 15.82 -4.86 23.66
CA ALA A 528 14.89 -4.28 24.64
C ALA A 528 13.43 -4.34 24.18
N PHE A 529 13.18 -4.39 22.87
CA PHE A 529 11.85 -4.32 22.27
C PHE A 529 10.91 -3.23 22.85
N PRO A 530 11.37 -1.96 22.94
CA PRO A 530 10.56 -0.87 23.51
C PRO A 530 9.36 -0.50 22.62
N GLY A 531 9.40 -0.92 21.36
CA GLY A 531 8.48 -0.55 20.30
C GLY A 531 9.22 0.14 19.15
N TRP A 532 8.58 0.19 17.99
CA TRP A 532 9.12 0.90 16.83
C TRP A 532 9.15 2.42 17.07
N ARG A 533 10.28 3.04 16.75
CA ARG A 533 10.41 4.50 16.63
C ARG A 533 10.54 4.88 15.15
N TYR A 534 9.78 5.88 14.71
CA TYR A 534 9.69 6.29 13.33
C TYR A 534 10.29 7.68 13.11
N PHE A 535 11.10 7.80 12.06
CA PHE A 535 11.83 9.00 11.70
C PHE A 535 11.39 9.48 10.33
N THR A 536 10.62 10.56 10.29
CA THR A 536 10.17 11.19 9.04
C THR A 536 11.18 12.24 8.60
N VAL A 537 11.85 11.99 7.47
CA VAL A 537 12.82 12.90 6.87
C VAL A 537 12.24 13.50 5.60
N ALA A 538 11.95 14.80 5.65
CA ALA A 538 11.53 15.60 4.51
C ALA A 538 12.49 15.47 3.32
N ALA A 539 11.97 15.77 2.12
CA ALA A 539 12.78 15.83 0.92
C ALA A 539 13.99 16.76 1.09
N ARG A 540 15.16 16.34 0.60
CA ARG A 540 16.42 17.12 0.65
C ARG A 540 16.81 17.56 2.07
N SER A 541 16.57 16.69 3.05
CA SER A 541 16.79 17.00 4.45
C SER A 541 17.47 15.85 5.19
N ARG A 542 17.72 16.07 6.48
CA ARG A 542 18.32 15.11 7.40
C ARG A 542 17.69 15.19 8.78
N LEU A 543 17.72 14.06 9.48
CA LEU A 543 17.47 13.94 10.91
C LEU A 543 18.59 13.11 11.52
N GLU A 544 18.88 13.33 12.79
CA GLU A 544 19.76 12.45 13.55
C GLU A 544 19.19 12.21 14.93
N GLU A 545 19.50 11.03 15.46
CA GLU A 545 19.10 10.62 16.79
C GLU A 545 20.24 9.79 17.38
N ALA A 546 20.54 10.01 18.66
CA ALA A 546 21.55 9.27 19.40
C ALA A 546 20.90 8.11 20.14
N TRP A 547 21.42 6.89 19.94
CA TRP A 547 21.05 5.71 20.71
C TRP A 547 22.13 5.42 21.76
N PRO A 548 21.79 5.52 23.05
CA PRO A 548 22.70 5.10 24.12
C PRO A 548 23.03 3.61 24.00
N LEU A 549 24.31 3.28 24.09
CA LEU A 549 24.82 1.93 24.10
C LEU A 549 25.39 1.61 25.48
N ARG A 550 25.00 0.46 26.01
CA ARG A 550 25.48 -0.02 27.31
C ARG A 550 26.78 -0.79 27.14
N GLU A 551 27.88 -0.32 27.73
CA GLU A 551 29.21 -0.97 27.67
C GLU A 551 29.20 -2.44 28.13
N ASP A 552 28.30 -2.79 29.06
CA ASP A 552 28.17 -4.12 29.64
C ASP A 552 27.22 -5.06 28.87
N ALA A 553 26.59 -4.59 27.79
CA ALA A 553 25.55 -5.34 27.07
C ALA A 553 25.76 -5.32 25.54
N PRO A 554 25.24 -6.34 24.82
CA PRO A 554 25.14 -6.26 23.38
C PRO A 554 24.12 -5.20 22.94
N HIS A 555 24.19 -4.79 21.67
CA HIS A 555 23.20 -3.97 20.99
C HIS A 555 22.71 -4.69 19.72
N ALA A 556 21.46 -4.45 19.33
CA ALA A 556 20.87 -4.90 18.07
C ALA A 556 19.88 -3.85 17.55
N ILE A 557 20.41 -2.79 16.96
CA ILE A 557 19.60 -1.71 16.38
C ILE A 557 19.34 -2.04 14.92
N VAL A 558 18.06 -2.18 14.56
CA VAL A 558 17.61 -2.48 13.20
C VAL A 558 16.85 -1.30 12.65
N VAL A 559 17.28 -0.81 11.50
CA VAL A 559 16.63 0.28 10.76
C VAL A 559 16.00 -0.28 9.50
N ARG A 560 14.76 0.10 9.24
CA ARG A 560 14.01 -0.25 8.04
C ARG A 560 13.52 1.01 7.33
N GLY A 561 13.44 0.95 6.02
CA GLY A 561 12.94 2.03 5.19
C GLY A 561 12.21 1.50 3.94
N PRO A 562 11.85 2.40 3.01
CA PRO A 562 11.12 2.03 1.81
C PRO A 562 11.86 1.02 0.93
N ASN A 563 11.09 0.31 0.10
CA ASN A 563 11.56 -0.63 -0.93
C ASN A 563 12.66 -1.61 -0.44
N GLY A 564 12.38 -2.30 0.67
CA GLY A 564 13.23 -3.34 1.23
C GLY A 564 14.52 -2.86 1.90
N PHE A 565 14.73 -1.56 2.07
CA PHE A 565 15.91 -1.02 2.75
C PHE A 565 16.00 -1.51 4.20
N GLN A 566 17.16 -2.04 4.58
CA GLN A 566 17.46 -2.44 5.95
C GLN A 566 18.92 -2.19 6.33
N ARG A 567 19.15 -1.72 7.56
CA ARG A 567 20.46 -1.68 8.21
C ARG A 567 20.39 -2.35 9.57
N ASP A 568 21.30 -3.30 9.82
CA ASP A 568 21.46 -3.91 11.13
C ASP A 568 22.79 -3.46 11.73
N PHE A 569 22.74 -3.01 12.98
CA PHE A 569 23.91 -2.71 13.80
C PHE A 569 23.87 -3.65 15.01
N ARG A 570 24.62 -4.74 14.96
CA ARG A 570 24.72 -5.72 16.05
C ARG A 570 26.15 -5.88 16.53
N GLY A 571 26.32 -6.01 17.84
CA GLY A 571 27.64 -6.26 18.44
C GLY A 571 27.67 -6.01 19.93
N LYS A 572 28.86 -6.05 20.52
CA LYS A 572 29.11 -5.61 21.90
C LYS A 572 29.41 -4.11 21.92
N ALA A 573 28.98 -3.41 22.96
CA ALA A 573 29.49 -2.07 23.21
C ALA A 573 30.94 -2.18 23.72
N GLY A 574 31.85 -1.39 23.15
CA GLY A 574 33.25 -1.39 23.57
C GLY A 574 34.18 -0.73 22.56
N PRO A 575 35.43 -0.40 22.97
CA PRO A 575 36.42 0.24 22.11
C PRO A 575 36.92 -0.76 21.07
N GLY A 576 36.36 -0.69 19.87
CA GLY A 576 36.90 -1.32 18.69
C GLY A 576 35.90 -2.05 17.82
N ARG A 577 35.53 -1.38 16.74
CA ARG A 577 34.41 -1.76 15.89
C ARG A 577 34.76 -1.66 14.41
N ILE A 578 34.11 -2.53 13.64
CA ILE A 578 34.04 -2.42 12.20
C ILE A 578 32.83 -1.56 11.84
N GLU A 579 33.07 -0.52 11.05
CA GLU A 579 32.02 0.29 10.42
C GLU A 579 31.95 -0.09 8.95
N ALA A 580 30.75 -0.13 8.39
CA ALA A 580 30.52 -0.43 6.99
C ALA A 580 29.60 0.62 6.36
N MET A 581 30.00 1.14 5.19
CA MET A 581 29.22 2.11 4.43
C MET A 581 29.28 1.78 2.95
N LEU A 582 28.13 1.85 2.27
CA LEU A 582 28.06 1.77 0.82
C LEU A 582 28.16 3.15 0.20
N ILE A 583 29.07 3.29 -0.77
CA ILE A 583 29.28 4.50 -1.55
C ILE A 583 28.90 4.17 -2.99
N TRP A 584 27.87 4.83 -3.50
CA TRP A 584 27.34 4.62 -4.86
C TRP A 584 27.99 5.59 -5.85
N TYR A 585 28.33 5.10 -7.04
CA TYR A 585 28.84 5.86 -8.16
C TYR A 585 27.99 5.64 -9.41
N ASP A 586 28.23 6.42 -10.47
CA ASP A 586 27.63 6.23 -11.80
C ASP A 586 26.09 6.11 -11.77
N SER A 587 25.43 6.96 -10.99
CA SER A 587 23.97 6.91 -10.77
C SER A 587 23.48 5.55 -10.25
N GLY A 588 24.26 4.90 -9.39
CA GLY A 588 23.92 3.61 -8.78
C GLY A 588 24.30 2.40 -9.63
N ARG A 589 25.06 2.56 -10.72
CA ARG A 589 25.53 1.42 -11.53
C ARG A 589 26.70 0.68 -10.89
N SER A 590 27.44 1.33 -10.00
CA SER A 590 28.57 0.75 -9.28
C SER A 590 28.56 1.23 -7.83
N ALA A 591 29.12 0.42 -6.95
CA ALA A 591 29.33 0.82 -5.56
C ALA A 591 30.59 0.24 -4.97
N VAL A 592 31.06 0.94 -3.94
CA VAL A 592 32.17 0.52 -3.09
C VAL A 592 31.65 0.34 -1.67
N LEU A 593 31.94 -0.80 -1.08
CA LEU A 593 31.85 -1.01 0.36
C LEU A 593 33.12 -0.46 1.00
N ARG A 594 32.96 0.56 1.85
CA ARG A 594 34.03 1.06 2.70
C ARG A 594 33.89 0.44 4.08
N LEU A 595 34.93 -0.27 4.49
CA LEU A 595 35.11 -0.79 5.85
C LEU A 595 36.07 0.12 6.60
N ARG A 596 35.74 0.47 7.84
CA ARG A 596 36.65 1.21 8.73
C ARG A 596 36.80 0.46 10.05
N ASN A 597 38.04 0.21 10.45
CA ASN A 597 38.35 -0.41 11.72
C ASN A 597 38.72 0.68 12.73
N GLN A 598 37.90 0.87 13.75
CA GLN A 598 38.16 1.81 14.84
C GLN A 598 38.73 1.11 16.09
N SER A 599 39.04 -0.19 16.02
CA SER A 599 39.69 -0.91 17.12
C SER A 599 41.17 -0.63 17.20
N GLY A 600 41.73 -0.84 18.41
CA GLY A 600 43.17 -0.73 18.67
C GLY A 600 44.00 -1.86 18.05
N SER A 601 43.39 -2.80 17.33
CA SER A 601 44.06 -3.96 16.73
C SER A 601 43.54 -4.24 15.32
N ALA A 602 44.26 -5.03 14.52
CA ALA A 602 43.72 -5.46 13.23
C ALA A 602 42.51 -6.40 13.43
N SER A 603 41.53 -6.30 12.54
CA SER A 603 40.33 -7.14 12.57
C SER A 603 40.16 -7.88 11.24
N GLU A 604 39.84 -9.17 11.34
CA GLU A 604 39.47 -9.99 10.21
C GLU A 604 37.96 -9.84 9.97
N VAL A 605 37.60 -9.45 8.75
CA VAL A 605 36.23 -9.15 8.33
C VAL A 605 35.82 -10.06 7.18
N SER A 606 34.63 -10.64 7.26
CA SER A 606 33.99 -11.38 6.18
C SER A 606 32.76 -10.63 5.69
N VAL A 607 32.61 -10.48 4.37
CA VAL A 607 31.44 -9.88 3.73
C VAL A 607 30.80 -10.91 2.82
N HIS A 608 29.57 -11.33 3.14
CA HIS A 608 28.78 -12.25 2.31
C HIS A 608 27.69 -11.47 1.58
N CYS A 609 27.45 -11.75 0.30
CA CYS A 609 26.36 -11.16 -0.48
C CYS A 609 25.28 -12.21 -0.81
N ALA A 610 24.05 -12.00 -0.35
CA ALA A 610 23.01 -13.03 -0.44
C ALA A 610 22.47 -13.27 -1.87
N HIS A 611 22.58 -12.27 -2.75
CA HIS A 611 22.15 -12.41 -4.15
C HIS A 611 23.24 -12.98 -5.08
N THR A 612 24.52 -12.88 -4.70
CA THR A 612 25.63 -13.31 -5.57
C THR A 612 26.46 -14.47 -5.01
N GLY A 613 26.31 -14.79 -3.72
CA GLY A 613 27.10 -15.80 -3.01
C GLY A 613 28.57 -15.42 -2.82
N LYS A 614 28.98 -14.24 -3.27
CA LYS A 614 30.37 -13.78 -3.13
C LYS A 614 30.69 -13.55 -1.67
N VAL A 615 31.85 -14.09 -1.26
CA VAL A 615 32.44 -13.86 0.06
C VAL A 615 33.76 -13.13 -0.11
N LEU A 616 33.86 -11.94 0.48
CA LEU A 616 35.11 -11.20 0.61
C LEU A 616 35.64 -11.41 2.04
N LYS A 617 36.88 -11.86 2.17
CA LYS A 617 37.60 -11.88 3.45
C LYS A 617 38.71 -10.85 3.42
N GLN A 618 38.78 -10.02 4.45
CA GLN A 618 39.74 -8.94 4.52
C GLN A 618 40.22 -8.71 5.94
N ARG A 619 41.54 -8.54 6.07
CA ARG A 619 42.16 -7.94 7.24
C ARG A 619 42.14 -6.41 7.14
N VAL A 620 41.50 -5.73 8.07
CA VAL A 620 41.49 -4.27 8.15
C VAL A 620 42.36 -3.84 9.33
N GLU A 621 43.44 -3.11 9.05
CA GLU A 621 44.40 -2.68 10.08
C GLU A 621 43.77 -1.66 11.04
N SER A 622 44.32 -1.61 12.26
CA SER A 622 43.90 -0.70 13.33
C SER A 622 43.84 0.76 12.84
N ALA A 623 42.75 1.48 13.15
CA ALA A 623 42.53 2.87 12.78
C ALA A 623 42.61 3.17 11.26
N THR A 624 42.42 2.17 10.39
CA THR A 624 42.45 2.35 8.92
C THR A 624 41.07 2.16 8.27
N SER A 625 40.99 2.50 6.98
CA SER A 625 39.85 2.17 6.11
C SER A 625 40.33 1.30 4.94
N ALA A 626 39.47 0.40 4.49
CA ALA A 626 39.65 -0.35 3.25
C ALA A 626 38.37 -0.28 2.41
N SER A 627 38.53 -0.29 1.09
CA SER A 627 37.44 -0.07 0.14
C SER A 627 37.42 -1.17 -0.91
N PHE A 628 36.24 -1.73 -1.16
CA PHE A 628 36.06 -2.88 -2.05
C PHE A 628 34.91 -2.63 -3.01
N PRO A 629 35.09 -2.88 -4.32
CA PRO A 629 33.97 -2.83 -5.24
C PRO A 629 32.96 -3.92 -4.86
N ILE A 630 31.69 -3.56 -4.83
CA ILE A 630 30.60 -4.54 -4.69
C ILE A 630 30.05 -4.88 -6.07
N THR A 631 29.86 -6.17 -6.32
CA THR A 631 29.12 -6.62 -7.51
C THR A 631 27.64 -6.56 -7.18
N VAL A 632 26.93 -5.61 -7.78
CA VAL A 632 25.47 -5.61 -7.75
C VAL A 632 24.98 -6.52 -8.88
N ALA A 633 24.06 -7.43 -8.56
CA ALA A 633 23.43 -8.25 -9.58
C ALA A 633 22.63 -7.38 -10.57
N GLY A 634 22.35 -7.90 -11.77
CA GLY A 634 21.65 -7.15 -12.83
C GLY A 634 20.27 -6.62 -12.41
N HIS A 635 19.65 -7.23 -11.39
CA HIS A 635 18.38 -6.81 -10.80
C HIS A 635 18.48 -5.65 -9.79
N ARG A 636 19.68 -5.11 -9.51
CA ARG A 636 19.92 -3.93 -8.64
C ARG A 636 19.55 -4.08 -7.15
N TRP A 637 19.26 -5.29 -6.70
CA TRP A 637 19.12 -5.58 -5.27
C TRP A 637 20.46 -5.96 -4.65
N TYR A 638 20.67 -5.57 -3.40
CA TYR A 638 21.84 -5.90 -2.61
C TYR A 638 21.41 -6.33 -1.21
N ASP A 639 22.11 -7.33 -0.66
CA ASP A 639 21.96 -7.77 0.72
C ASP A 639 23.32 -8.30 1.18
N LEU A 640 23.99 -7.52 2.03
CA LEU A 640 25.36 -7.76 2.48
C LEU A 640 25.36 -7.99 3.99
N GLN A 641 25.98 -9.09 4.44
CA GLN A 641 26.30 -9.32 5.84
C GLN A 641 27.79 -9.15 6.04
N VAL A 642 28.15 -8.31 7.00
CA VAL A 642 29.53 -8.01 7.40
C VAL A 642 29.75 -8.57 8.80
N ASP A 643 30.58 -9.60 8.92
CA ASP A 643 30.95 -10.20 10.20
C ASP A 643 32.42 -9.89 10.52
N GLY A 644 32.66 -9.30 11.69
CA GLY A 644 34.00 -9.06 12.23
C GLY A 644 34.38 -10.10 13.29
N ASN A 645 35.65 -10.47 13.36
CA ASN A 645 36.17 -11.43 14.36
C ASN A 645 36.04 -10.97 15.82
N THR A 646 35.69 -9.71 16.07
CA THR A 646 35.42 -9.15 17.40
C THR A 646 33.94 -9.20 17.81
N GLY A 647 33.09 -9.84 17.00
CA GLY A 647 31.65 -10.02 17.28
C GLY A 647 30.76 -8.91 16.69
N THR A 648 31.30 -8.02 15.86
CA THR A 648 30.50 -7.10 15.04
C THR A 648 29.74 -7.90 13.97
N ARG A 649 28.43 -7.66 13.83
CA ARG A 649 27.61 -8.14 12.73
C ARG A 649 26.77 -6.98 12.18
N LEU A 650 27.01 -6.61 10.93
CA LEU A 650 26.25 -5.57 10.23
C LEU A 650 25.49 -6.18 9.05
N ARG A 651 24.33 -5.62 8.74
CA ARG A 651 23.60 -5.93 7.50
C ARG A 651 23.34 -4.67 6.71
N LEU A 652 23.56 -4.71 5.40
CA LEU A 652 23.27 -3.63 4.46
C LEU A 652 22.45 -4.20 3.31
N ALA A 653 21.14 -3.94 3.31
CA ALA A 653 20.23 -4.42 2.29
C ALA A 653 19.36 -3.30 1.66
N GLY A 654 18.92 -3.51 0.43
CA GLY A 654 17.98 -2.63 -0.27
C GLY A 654 18.07 -2.75 -1.79
N HIS A 655 17.42 -1.82 -2.48
CA HIS A 655 17.43 -1.68 -3.93
C HIS A 655 18.08 -0.36 -4.35
N ILE A 656 18.67 -0.33 -5.55
CA ILE A 656 19.25 0.89 -6.12
C ILE A 656 18.27 1.56 -7.06
N GLU A 657 17.75 2.71 -6.63
CA GLU A 657 16.92 3.57 -7.46
C GLU A 657 17.77 4.45 -8.39
N ASN A 658 17.56 4.30 -9.69
CA ASN A 658 18.23 5.08 -10.73
C ASN A 658 17.24 5.70 -11.74
N GLY A 659 15.95 5.70 -11.39
CA GLY A 659 14.87 6.22 -12.25
C GLY A 659 14.53 5.34 -13.44
N GLN A 660 15.03 4.10 -13.51
CA GLN A 660 14.69 3.13 -14.55
C GLN A 660 13.85 1.97 -13.99
N PRO A 661 13.00 1.33 -14.82
CA PRO A 661 12.29 0.13 -14.42
C PRO A 661 13.24 -0.96 -13.90
N GLY A 662 12.76 -1.76 -12.95
CA GLY A 662 13.52 -2.81 -12.27
C GLY A 662 12.77 -4.13 -12.25
N VAL A 663 13.11 -4.95 -11.27
CA VAL A 663 12.34 -6.16 -10.91
C VAL A 663 12.13 -6.17 -9.41
N SER A 664 11.05 -6.79 -8.94
CA SER A 664 10.89 -7.05 -7.52
C SER A 664 12.00 -7.91 -6.96
N GLU A 665 12.21 -7.84 -5.65
CA GLU A 665 13.32 -8.53 -5.01
C GLU A 665 13.26 -10.03 -5.28
N PRO A 666 14.28 -10.61 -5.93
CA PRO A 666 14.35 -12.05 -6.08
C PRO A 666 14.68 -12.69 -4.74
N ALA A 667 14.17 -13.91 -4.54
CA ALA A 667 14.60 -14.75 -3.42
C ALA A 667 16.13 -14.82 -3.36
N ALA A 668 16.69 -14.72 -2.15
CA ALA A 668 18.13 -14.81 -1.95
C ALA A 668 18.62 -16.21 -2.36
N ALA A 669 19.38 -16.29 -3.46
CA ALA A 669 19.94 -17.55 -3.95
C ALA A 669 20.97 -18.14 -2.99
N PHE A 670 21.60 -17.30 -2.17
CA PHE A 670 22.59 -17.67 -1.17
C PHE A 670 22.21 -17.01 0.15
N PRO A 671 21.29 -17.56 0.95
CA PRO A 671 20.92 -16.96 2.23
C PRO A 671 22.13 -16.77 3.14
N HIS A 672 22.11 -15.73 3.98
CA HIS A 672 23.20 -15.51 4.92
C HIS A 672 23.36 -16.70 5.89
N PRO A 673 24.60 -17.07 6.24
CA PRO A 673 24.82 -18.06 7.28
C PRO A 673 24.29 -17.52 8.61
N VAL A 674 23.52 -18.36 9.30
CA VAL A 674 22.88 -18.05 10.60
C VAL A 674 23.94 -17.94 11.70
#